data_AF-F4PIY0-F1
#
_entry.id   AF-F4PIY0-F1
#
_cell.length_a   1.000
_cell.length_b   1.000
_cell.length_c   1.000
_cell.angle_alpha   90.00
_cell.angle_beta   90.00
_cell.angle_gamma   90.00
#
_symmetry.space_group_name_H-M   'P 1'
#
loop_
_entity.id
_entity.type
_entity.pdbx_description
1 polymer ?
#
loop_
_entity_poly.entity_id
_entity_poly.type
_entity_poly.pdbx_seq_one_letter_code
_entity_poly.pdbx_strand_id
1 'polypeptide(L)'
;MATSPIISQSFKRLQSGTRDDGDTDTIVYFIHYRECKKLKENVDLDNSIQLHYQSLSTLIDHCNNNNQNNNNNNNNFKIDKTVIHNEIKSLFSSQQQQLTTPLYYIFWIIELCYQYEKVSSPNQIPKSKYFNYLLFQKINQDININQNNNNSEELIKYLLKRCGLEIICKYGNLKLVQQTYNHILGLAEQLQKKQVAGYQIIGLESKDLDVFRFLVDRLSTLPYAPRITFSDVRVASLVPKMIKKEMWSHLEYLADHFNIPLQLHLAVIQKLMWEGQSTLAHKFLAKTNFLFWSLDVKPIPVNSADMARVLEDRFHLPILPGEFVQDDQQAKEMIDYFLLNDQHHPETIQSFFKMMGRIAVQSGRWNSQLEKMHPLPSVFDGDQLIQSMDVEMMKLAMSLGIQLEIQTKEACFLIEIDRLEENNIAMNGIIKSYIDASRLYAFPPIILYIITSISIAIGSGNVYLPKDPMGQHYILMFCLLFMVSFFGHSLYYSINTYVDFISGVDDPKTACDRTLFDKMSLGRHKKCILFSFVSMLASTYILTMFCHGETEWLKQVFKSYCLGLSIIAITYTPLKYIALGPLNFVFYIFMTMSVYYCLFTNHLPDKWFIVYSPLVALFITTCLISGYHRDIDDDAKAGIITLNILLGKKNSIRFIFFLLFCYHALIVFLSLHYRNYPMLVSAMVSIPKVVNVYKDVVLKGDTKMIHLKTLYALTPSYLLYCASIICIRYK
;
A
#
# COMPACT_ATOMS: atom_id res chain seq x y z
N MET A 1 24.22 -29.69 -5.04
CA MET A 1 24.36 -28.28 -4.59
C MET A 1 23.34 -27.44 -5.35
N ALA A 2 22.27 -27.01 -4.67
CA ALA A 2 21.20 -26.24 -5.28
C ALA A 2 21.62 -24.76 -5.37
N THR A 3 22.13 -24.34 -6.53
CA THR A 3 22.35 -22.92 -6.81
C THR A 3 20.99 -22.24 -6.95
N SER A 4 20.82 -21.08 -6.29
CA SER A 4 19.65 -20.20 -6.42
C SER A 4 19.17 -20.10 -7.88
N PRO A 5 17.86 -20.15 -8.17
CA PRO A 5 17.31 -20.08 -9.53
C PRO A 5 17.78 -18.86 -10.33
N ILE A 6 18.16 -17.80 -9.62
CA ILE A 6 18.62 -16.53 -10.17
C ILE A 6 20.07 -16.65 -10.66
N ILE A 7 20.93 -17.36 -9.92
CA ILE A 7 22.31 -17.64 -10.34
C ILE A 7 22.29 -18.52 -11.59
N SER A 8 21.40 -19.51 -11.64
CA SER A 8 21.16 -20.37 -12.81
C SER A 8 20.67 -19.57 -14.03
N GLN A 9 19.77 -18.59 -13.86
CA GLN A 9 19.30 -17.73 -14.94
C GLN A 9 20.39 -16.78 -15.48
N SER A 10 21.20 -16.20 -14.59
CA SER A 10 22.34 -15.37 -14.99
C SER A 10 23.43 -16.18 -15.69
N PHE A 11 23.71 -17.41 -15.20
CA PHE A 11 24.62 -18.36 -15.86
C PHE A 11 24.14 -18.77 -17.26
N LYS A 12 22.83 -19.00 -17.43
CA LYS A 12 22.23 -19.32 -18.73
C LYS A 12 22.35 -18.16 -19.74
N ARG A 13 22.29 -16.90 -19.28
CA ARG A 13 22.51 -15.72 -20.14
C ARG A 13 23.97 -15.58 -20.57
N LEU A 14 24.92 -15.93 -19.70
CA LEU A 14 26.35 -16.00 -20.04
C LEU A 14 26.66 -17.09 -21.08
N GLN A 15 25.99 -18.23 -21.02
CA GLN A 15 26.15 -19.31 -22.01
C GLN A 15 25.49 -19.02 -23.37
N SER A 16 24.49 -18.14 -23.45
CA SER A 16 23.73 -17.90 -24.69
C SER A 16 24.38 -16.94 -25.69
N GLY A 17 25.57 -16.38 -25.40
CA GLY A 17 26.38 -15.68 -26.40
C GLY A 17 25.71 -14.47 -27.09
N THR A 18 24.74 -13.82 -26.45
CA THR A 18 24.13 -12.59 -26.99
C THR A 18 25.12 -11.46 -26.83
N ARG A 19 25.75 -11.08 -27.95
CA ARG A 19 26.64 -9.92 -28.10
C ARG A 19 25.91 -8.64 -27.73
N ASP A 20 26.27 -8.08 -26.59
CA ASP A 20 26.45 -6.64 -26.41
C ASP A 20 27.86 -6.46 -25.82
N ASP A 21 28.74 -5.86 -26.62
CA ASP A 21 30.13 -5.61 -26.29
C ASP A 21 30.19 -4.58 -25.14
N GLY A 22 30.62 -5.02 -23.95
CA GLY A 22 30.93 -4.15 -22.81
C GLY A 22 30.70 -4.71 -21.40
N ASP A 23 29.99 -5.83 -21.24
CA ASP A 23 29.21 -6.04 -20.00
C ASP A 23 29.62 -7.20 -19.08
N THR A 24 30.81 -7.80 -19.19
CA THR A 24 31.24 -8.78 -18.15
C THR A 24 31.45 -8.12 -16.79
N ASP A 25 32.01 -6.92 -16.77
CA ASP A 25 32.26 -6.11 -15.58
C ASP A 25 30.96 -5.55 -14.98
N THR A 26 30.03 -5.12 -15.84
CA THR A 26 28.71 -4.61 -15.45
C THR A 26 27.83 -5.72 -14.85
N ILE A 27 27.92 -6.95 -15.35
CA ILE A 27 27.12 -8.09 -14.87
C ILE A 27 27.54 -8.51 -13.45
N VAL A 28 28.83 -8.53 -13.14
CA VAL A 28 29.31 -8.80 -11.76
C VAL A 28 28.75 -7.75 -10.81
N TYR A 29 28.84 -6.47 -11.19
CA TYR A 29 28.33 -5.35 -10.39
C TYR A 29 26.79 -5.38 -10.22
N PHE A 30 26.05 -5.74 -11.27
CA PHE A 30 24.58 -5.75 -11.27
C PHE A 30 23.99 -6.92 -10.47
N ILE A 31 24.58 -8.11 -10.59
CA ILE A 31 24.22 -9.27 -9.75
C ILE A 31 24.55 -8.96 -8.28
N HIS A 32 25.68 -8.29 -8.05
CA HIS A 32 26.17 -7.92 -6.73
C HIS A 32 25.27 -6.89 -6.01
N TYR A 33 24.84 -5.81 -6.68
CA TYR A 33 23.97 -4.79 -6.07
C TYR A 33 22.57 -5.32 -5.73
N ARG A 34 22.00 -6.17 -6.60
CA ARG A 34 20.62 -6.67 -6.47
C ARG A 34 20.47 -7.71 -5.37
N GLU A 35 21.43 -8.61 -5.22
CA GLU A 35 21.39 -9.64 -4.17
C GLU A 35 21.74 -9.05 -2.79
N CYS A 36 22.57 -8.00 -2.73
CA CYS A 36 22.85 -7.29 -1.48
C CYS A 36 21.60 -6.66 -0.84
N LYS A 37 20.67 -6.11 -1.63
CA LYS A 37 19.42 -5.55 -1.11
C LYS A 37 18.55 -6.59 -0.39
N LYS A 38 18.60 -7.85 -0.82
CA LYS A 38 17.85 -8.97 -0.21
C LYS A 38 18.46 -9.48 1.10
N LEU A 39 19.75 -9.28 1.33
CA LEU A 39 20.41 -9.64 2.59
C LEU A 39 19.84 -8.86 3.80
N LYS A 40 19.16 -7.73 3.58
CA LYS A 40 18.49 -6.94 4.63
C LYS A 40 17.25 -7.60 5.21
N GLU A 41 16.66 -8.55 4.47
CA GLU A 41 15.33 -9.13 4.74
C GLU A 41 15.43 -10.59 5.23
N ASN A 42 16.64 -11.16 5.31
CA ASN A 42 16.84 -12.58 5.61
C ASN A 42 17.21 -12.85 7.07
N VAL A 43 16.61 -13.90 7.65
CA VAL A 43 16.78 -14.33 9.05
C VAL A 43 18.08 -15.12 9.28
N ASP A 44 18.75 -15.59 8.21
CA ASP A 44 19.99 -16.39 8.28
C ASP A 44 21.15 -15.74 7.47
N LEU A 45 21.73 -14.69 8.04
CA LEU A 45 22.71 -13.82 7.38
C LEU A 45 24.06 -14.52 7.12
N ASP A 46 24.52 -15.34 8.06
CA ASP A 46 25.86 -15.95 8.03
C ASP A 46 25.98 -17.01 6.92
N ASN A 47 24.97 -17.87 6.76
CA ASN A 47 24.92 -18.86 5.67
C ASN A 47 24.84 -18.19 4.29
N SER A 48 24.10 -17.08 4.20
CA SER A 48 23.99 -16.33 2.94
C SER A 48 25.32 -15.70 2.52
N ILE A 49 26.07 -15.12 3.47
CA ILE A 49 27.39 -14.53 3.20
C ILE A 49 28.37 -15.59 2.68
N GLN A 50 28.38 -16.78 3.29
CA GLN A 50 29.27 -17.88 2.87
C GLN A 50 28.94 -18.36 1.44
N LEU A 51 27.66 -18.55 1.13
CA LEU A 51 27.22 -18.92 -0.22
C LEU A 51 27.58 -17.86 -1.28
N HIS A 52 27.49 -16.58 -0.91
CA HIS A 52 27.91 -15.48 -1.78
C HIS A 52 29.41 -15.49 -2.05
N TYR A 53 30.24 -15.70 -1.02
CA TYR A 53 31.68 -15.85 -1.20
C TYR A 53 32.01 -17.01 -2.16
N GLN A 54 31.40 -18.18 -1.97
CA GLN A 54 31.63 -19.35 -2.84
C GLN A 54 31.24 -19.06 -4.30
N SER A 55 30.11 -18.38 -4.50
CA SER A 55 29.63 -18.00 -5.84
C SER A 55 30.54 -16.98 -6.52
N LEU A 56 31.00 -15.95 -5.80
CA LEU A 56 31.93 -14.94 -6.35
C LEU A 56 33.30 -15.56 -6.62
N SER A 57 33.79 -16.41 -5.72
CA SER A 57 35.06 -17.12 -5.88
C SER A 57 35.03 -18.00 -7.14
N THR A 58 34.01 -18.83 -7.31
CA THR A 58 33.88 -19.69 -8.51
C THR A 58 33.73 -18.87 -9.80
N LEU A 59 33.03 -17.73 -9.76
CA LEU A 59 32.91 -16.83 -10.90
C LEU A 59 34.27 -16.25 -11.31
N ILE A 60 35.09 -15.81 -10.34
CA ILE A 60 36.44 -15.29 -10.60
C ILE A 60 37.33 -16.35 -11.23
N ASP A 61 37.26 -17.61 -10.76
CA ASP A 61 38.03 -18.71 -11.38
C ASP A 61 37.59 -18.95 -12.82
N HIS A 62 36.29 -18.91 -13.08
CA HIS A 62 35.76 -19.08 -14.43
C HIS A 62 36.19 -17.95 -15.37
N CYS A 63 36.13 -16.69 -14.92
CA CYS A 63 36.59 -15.54 -15.69
C CYS A 63 38.10 -15.60 -15.97
N ASN A 64 38.91 -15.91 -14.95
CA ASN A 64 40.36 -16.03 -15.10
C ASN A 64 40.77 -17.17 -16.05
N ASN A 65 40.05 -18.30 -16.05
CA ASN A 65 40.31 -19.43 -16.95
C ASN A 65 39.87 -19.14 -18.40
N ASN A 66 38.74 -18.46 -18.60
CA ASN A 66 38.28 -18.10 -19.95
C ASN A 66 39.19 -17.05 -20.62
N ASN A 67 39.75 -16.12 -19.85
CA ASN A 67 40.70 -15.13 -20.36
C ASN A 67 42.05 -15.74 -20.80
N GLN A 68 42.43 -16.93 -20.30
CA GLN A 68 43.64 -17.62 -20.79
C GLN A 68 43.45 -18.25 -22.18
N ASN A 69 42.22 -18.50 -22.62
CA ASN A 69 41.93 -19.15 -23.91
C ASN A 69 41.70 -18.14 -25.05
N ASN A 70 41.55 -16.85 -24.76
CA ASN A 70 41.36 -15.81 -25.77
C ASN A 70 42.61 -14.91 -25.84
N ASN A 71 43.47 -15.14 -26.84
CA ASN A 71 44.67 -14.36 -27.13
C ASN A 71 44.43 -12.89 -27.60
N ASN A 72 43.26 -12.30 -27.31
CA ASN A 72 42.96 -10.92 -27.69
C ASN A 72 43.29 -9.97 -26.54
N ASN A 73 44.37 -9.20 -26.73
CA ASN A 73 45.07 -8.32 -25.81
C ASN A 73 44.30 -7.14 -25.16
N ASN A 74 42.96 -7.12 -25.14
CA ASN A 74 42.24 -5.89 -24.88
C ASN A 74 41.33 -5.83 -23.65
N ASN A 75 41.50 -6.65 -22.59
CA ASN A 75 41.04 -6.27 -21.24
C ASN A 75 41.80 -7.02 -20.14
N ASN A 76 42.79 -6.33 -19.53
CA ASN A 76 43.72 -6.84 -18.50
C ASN A 76 43.13 -6.83 -17.07
N PHE A 77 41.87 -7.20 -16.87
CA PHE A 77 41.35 -7.31 -15.50
C PHE A 77 41.49 -8.72 -14.95
N LYS A 78 42.66 -9.02 -14.37
CA LYS A 78 42.92 -10.26 -13.65
C LYS A 78 42.83 -10.00 -12.15
N ILE A 79 41.75 -10.45 -11.52
CA ILE A 79 41.63 -10.43 -10.05
C ILE A 79 42.44 -11.60 -9.49
N ASP A 80 43.51 -11.26 -8.76
CA ASP A 80 44.31 -12.25 -8.04
C ASP A 80 43.75 -12.47 -6.62
N LYS A 81 43.16 -13.64 -6.41
CA LYS A 81 42.62 -14.04 -5.09
C LYS A 81 43.71 -14.07 -4.03
N THR A 82 44.96 -14.37 -4.38
CA THR A 82 46.07 -14.46 -3.42
C THR A 82 46.39 -13.09 -2.83
N VAL A 83 46.31 -12.02 -3.64
CA VAL A 83 46.48 -10.62 -3.19
C VAL A 83 45.40 -10.26 -2.19
N ILE A 84 44.13 -10.59 -2.48
CA ILE A 84 43.00 -10.34 -1.58
C ILE A 84 43.20 -11.08 -0.25
N HIS A 85 43.58 -12.36 -0.30
CA HIS A 85 43.83 -13.15 0.91
C HIS A 85 45.00 -12.56 1.71
N ASN A 86 46.09 -12.15 1.06
CA ASN A 86 47.26 -11.60 1.73
C ASN A 86 46.99 -10.27 2.43
N GLU A 87 46.19 -9.37 1.83
CA GLU A 87 45.82 -8.08 2.44
C GLU A 87 44.97 -8.24 3.70
N ILE A 88 44.08 -9.23 3.76
CA ILE A 88 43.23 -9.47 4.95
C ILE A 88 43.84 -10.45 5.94
N LYS A 89 44.90 -11.18 5.56
CA LYS A 89 45.54 -12.22 6.39
C LYS A 89 46.06 -11.67 7.73
N SER A 90 46.59 -10.46 7.74
CA SER A 90 47.11 -9.81 8.96
C SER A 90 46.03 -9.52 10.00
N LEU A 91 44.74 -9.52 9.62
CA LEU A 91 43.62 -9.27 10.52
C LEU A 91 43.20 -10.51 11.35
N PHE A 92 43.69 -11.71 11.01
CA PHE A 92 43.28 -12.96 11.63
C PHE A 92 44.48 -13.76 12.17
N SER A 93 44.47 -14.08 13.47
CA SER A 93 45.60 -14.68 14.21
C SER A 93 45.89 -16.16 13.89
N SER A 94 45.01 -16.88 13.20
CA SER A 94 45.24 -18.30 12.86
C SER A 94 44.65 -18.69 11.49
N GLN A 95 45.34 -19.58 10.76
CA GLN A 95 44.87 -20.13 9.47
C GLN A 95 43.55 -20.91 9.58
N GLN A 96 43.20 -21.44 10.76
CA GLN A 96 41.94 -22.17 10.98
C GLN A 96 40.73 -21.25 11.25
N GLN A 97 40.93 -20.01 11.73
CA GLN A 97 39.84 -19.02 11.84
C GLN A 97 39.53 -18.31 10.51
N GLN A 98 40.44 -18.40 9.53
CA GLN A 98 40.38 -17.68 8.24
C GLN A 98 39.30 -18.21 7.28
N LEU A 99 38.73 -19.40 7.48
CA LEU A 99 37.84 -20.01 6.47
C LEU A 99 36.46 -20.42 7.02
N THR A 100 36.16 -20.07 8.26
CA THR A 100 34.91 -20.49 8.93
C THR A 100 34.14 -19.34 9.55
N THR A 101 34.70 -18.13 9.60
CA THR A 101 34.03 -16.96 10.18
C THR A 101 33.35 -16.11 9.10
N PRO A 102 32.07 -15.74 9.26
CA PRO A 102 31.35 -14.81 8.39
C PRO A 102 32.11 -13.50 8.17
N LEU A 103 32.83 -13.04 9.21
CA LEU A 103 33.63 -11.82 9.18
C LEU A 103 34.74 -11.87 8.11
N TYR A 104 35.41 -13.02 7.95
CA TYR A 104 36.43 -13.20 6.91
C TYR A 104 35.85 -12.97 5.51
N TYR A 105 34.69 -13.58 5.23
CA TYR A 105 34.03 -13.45 3.94
C TYR A 105 33.62 -12.00 3.66
N ILE A 106 33.20 -11.25 4.68
CA ILE A 106 32.89 -9.82 4.53
C ILE A 106 34.15 -9.03 4.16
N PHE A 107 35.27 -9.22 4.88
CA PHE A 107 36.54 -8.55 4.56
C PHE A 107 37.03 -8.91 3.16
N TRP A 108 36.90 -10.18 2.77
CA TRP A 108 37.27 -10.64 1.44
C TRP A 108 36.45 -9.98 0.35
N ILE A 109 35.13 -9.87 0.53
CA ILE A 109 34.24 -9.19 -0.43
C ILE A 109 34.57 -7.70 -0.52
N ILE A 110 34.88 -7.04 0.60
CA ILE A 110 35.25 -5.61 0.58
C ILE A 110 36.55 -5.38 -0.18
N GLU A 111 37.57 -6.20 0.06
CA GLU A 111 38.84 -6.06 -0.64
C GLU A 111 38.69 -6.40 -2.12
N LEU A 112 37.83 -7.37 -2.49
CA LEU A 112 37.45 -7.61 -3.88
C LEU A 112 36.84 -6.35 -4.52
N CYS A 113 35.86 -5.72 -3.87
CA CYS A 113 35.23 -4.49 -4.35
C CYS A 113 36.24 -3.35 -4.46
N TYR A 114 37.16 -3.23 -3.51
CA TYR A 114 38.22 -2.23 -3.53
C TYR A 114 39.17 -2.43 -4.73
N GLN A 115 39.61 -3.66 -5.00
CA GLN A 115 40.48 -3.95 -6.14
C GLN A 115 39.78 -3.69 -7.48
N TYR A 116 38.47 -3.99 -7.56
CA TYR A 116 37.65 -3.67 -8.72
C TYR A 116 37.54 -2.16 -8.95
N GLU A 117 37.14 -1.41 -7.92
CA GLU A 117 36.96 0.03 -8.05
C GLU A 117 38.29 0.77 -8.31
N LYS A 118 39.40 0.27 -7.77
CA LYS A 118 40.74 0.81 -8.05
C LYS A 118 41.09 0.73 -9.54
N VAL A 119 40.62 -0.30 -10.26
CA VAL A 119 40.83 -0.42 -11.70
C VAL A 119 39.83 0.41 -12.49
N SER A 120 38.55 0.46 -12.08
CA SER A 120 37.54 1.22 -12.81
C SER A 120 37.64 2.75 -12.61
N SER A 121 38.10 3.20 -11.44
CA SER A 121 38.13 4.60 -11.01
C SER A 121 39.30 4.87 -10.05
N PRO A 122 40.55 5.00 -10.55
CA PRO A 122 41.76 5.04 -9.71
C PRO A 122 41.84 6.19 -8.68
N ASN A 123 40.95 7.18 -8.76
CA ASN A 123 40.94 8.38 -7.89
C ASN A 123 39.72 8.48 -6.95
N GLN A 124 38.88 7.45 -6.80
CA GLN A 124 37.71 7.49 -5.91
C GLN A 124 37.74 6.37 -4.85
N ILE A 125 37.49 6.73 -3.59
CA ILE A 125 37.32 5.78 -2.47
C ILE A 125 35.94 5.12 -2.60
N PRO A 126 35.82 3.79 -2.35
CA PRO A 126 34.54 3.10 -2.48
C PRO A 126 33.43 3.64 -1.60
N LYS A 127 32.39 4.19 -2.24
CA LYS A 127 31.18 4.70 -1.56
C LYS A 127 30.07 3.64 -1.52
N SER A 128 30.44 2.38 -1.32
CA SER A 128 29.44 1.34 -1.07
C SER A 128 28.85 1.49 0.35
N LYS A 129 27.82 2.32 0.48
CA LYS A 129 27.13 2.60 1.77
C LYS A 129 26.62 1.34 2.47
N TYR A 130 26.33 0.28 1.70
CA TYR A 130 25.67 -0.91 2.20
C TYR A 130 26.64 -1.91 2.85
N PHE A 131 27.81 -2.14 2.25
CA PHE A 131 28.81 -3.04 2.81
C PHE A 131 29.44 -2.49 4.08
N ASN A 132 29.67 -1.19 4.12
CA ASN A 132 30.14 -0.54 5.34
C ASN A 132 29.16 -0.80 6.50
N TYR A 133 27.85 -0.67 6.28
CA TYR A 133 26.86 -0.97 7.32
C TYR A 133 26.94 -2.42 7.84
N LEU A 134 26.96 -3.41 6.93
CA LEU A 134 27.05 -4.85 7.29
C LEU A 134 28.38 -5.20 7.98
N LEU A 135 29.49 -4.66 7.49
CA LEU A 135 30.82 -4.82 8.08
C LEU A 135 30.82 -4.31 9.52
N PHE A 136 30.39 -3.06 9.73
CA PHE A 136 30.39 -2.47 11.05
C PHE A 136 29.36 -3.13 11.97
N GLN A 137 28.24 -3.66 11.46
CA GLN A 137 27.32 -4.46 12.26
C GLN A 137 27.99 -5.71 12.85
N LYS A 138 28.74 -6.48 12.03
CA LYS A 138 29.42 -7.69 12.50
C LYS A 138 30.66 -7.36 13.34
N ILE A 139 31.45 -6.37 12.94
CA ILE A 139 32.59 -5.86 13.72
C ILE A 139 32.13 -5.39 15.10
N ASN A 140 31.03 -4.64 15.20
CA ASN A 140 30.52 -4.14 16.48
C ASN A 140 30.04 -5.27 17.40
N GLN A 141 29.55 -6.39 16.85
CA GLN A 141 29.20 -7.60 17.61
C GLN A 141 30.44 -8.36 18.09
N ASP A 142 31.46 -8.49 17.23
CA ASP A 142 32.67 -9.29 17.50
C ASP A 142 33.75 -8.54 18.29
N ILE A 143 33.75 -7.19 18.32
CA ILE A 143 34.73 -6.38 19.08
C ILE A 143 34.66 -6.61 20.60
N ASN A 144 33.55 -7.15 21.11
CA ASN A 144 33.47 -7.58 22.50
C ASN A 144 34.24 -8.88 22.78
N ILE A 145 34.68 -9.63 21.75
CA ILE A 145 35.27 -10.97 21.89
C ILE A 145 36.80 -10.99 21.77
N ASN A 146 37.46 -10.00 21.15
CA ASN A 146 38.92 -10.01 20.97
C ASN A 146 39.65 -8.96 21.81
N GLN A 147 40.12 -9.38 23.00
CA GLN A 147 40.96 -8.59 23.92
C GLN A 147 42.46 -8.56 23.56
N ASN A 148 42.87 -9.06 22.39
CA ASN A 148 44.28 -9.05 21.97
C ASN A 148 44.64 -7.73 21.27
N ASN A 149 45.39 -6.87 21.98
CA ASN A 149 45.79 -5.51 21.54
C ASN A 149 46.43 -5.43 20.13
N ASN A 150 47.20 -6.44 19.70
CA ASN A 150 47.90 -6.38 18.40
C ASN A 150 46.96 -6.50 17.19
N ASN A 151 45.89 -7.31 17.28
CA ASN A 151 44.94 -7.47 16.17
C ASN A 151 44.02 -6.24 16.02
N SER A 152 43.74 -5.54 17.12
CA SER A 152 42.94 -4.32 17.07
C SER A 152 43.63 -3.17 16.34
N GLU A 153 44.95 -3.06 16.44
CA GLU A 153 45.69 -1.99 15.76
C GLU A 153 45.76 -2.21 14.24
N GLU A 154 46.03 -3.45 13.79
CA GLU A 154 46.00 -3.81 12.36
C GLU A 154 44.60 -3.64 11.75
N LEU A 155 43.55 -3.99 12.51
CA LEU A 155 42.16 -3.74 12.11
C LEU A 155 41.88 -2.24 11.93
N ILE A 156 42.31 -1.39 12.87
CA ILE A 156 42.13 0.05 12.78
C ILE A 156 42.88 0.63 11.57
N LYS A 157 44.14 0.21 11.33
CA LYS A 157 44.91 0.62 10.16
C LYS A 157 44.20 0.23 8.86
N TYR A 158 43.69 -1.00 8.78
CA TYR A 158 42.95 -1.49 7.63
C TYR A 158 41.67 -0.67 7.40
N LEU A 159 40.85 -0.48 8.43
CA LEU A 159 39.60 0.28 8.33
C LEU A 159 39.86 1.74 7.95
N LEU A 160 40.90 2.37 8.49
CA LEU A 160 41.29 3.73 8.12
C LEU A 160 41.74 3.83 6.66
N LYS A 161 42.49 2.84 6.17
CA LYS A 161 42.98 2.77 4.79
C LYS A 161 41.85 2.51 3.79
N ARG A 162 40.84 1.72 4.15
CA ARG A 162 39.79 1.23 3.24
C ARG A 162 38.45 1.95 3.36
N CYS A 163 37.98 2.20 4.58
CA CYS A 163 36.69 2.84 4.85
C CYS A 163 36.84 4.35 5.14
N GLY A 164 37.98 4.75 5.71
CA GLY A 164 38.20 6.12 6.16
C GLY A 164 37.43 6.46 7.44
N LEU A 165 37.84 7.57 8.07
CA LEU A 165 37.37 7.97 9.39
C LEU A 165 35.87 8.31 9.43
N GLU A 166 35.35 8.96 8.38
CA GLU A 166 33.93 9.32 8.29
C GLU A 166 33.00 8.10 8.39
N ILE A 167 33.37 6.99 7.74
CA ILE A 167 32.57 5.77 7.73
C ILE A 167 32.66 5.05 9.08
N ILE A 168 33.85 5.01 9.68
CA ILE A 168 34.07 4.45 11.02
C ILE A 168 33.22 5.20 12.05
N CYS A 169 33.26 6.54 12.04
CA CYS A 169 32.45 7.36 12.95
C CYS A 169 30.94 7.20 12.73
N LYS A 170 30.51 6.91 11.50
CA LYS A 170 29.09 6.78 11.16
C LYS A 170 28.46 5.43 11.56
N TYR A 171 29.22 4.35 11.49
CA TYR A 171 28.69 2.99 11.68
C TYR A 171 29.36 2.19 12.81
N GLY A 172 30.54 2.60 13.27
CA GLY A 172 31.26 1.95 14.37
C GLY A 172 30.66 2.23 15.74
N ASN A 173 30.89 1.32 16.70
CA ASN A 173 30.55 1.52 18.10
C ASN A 173 31.53 2.48 18.81
N LEU A 174 31.17 2.92 20.02
CA LEU A 174 31.97 3.86 20.81
C LEU A 174 33.44 3.42 20.97
N LYS A 175 33.67 2.15 21.32
CA LYS A 175 35.00 1.61 21.59
C LYS A 175 35.90 1.67 20.36
N LEU A 176 35.39 1.25 19.20
CA LEU A 176 36.13 1.29 17.93
C LEU A 176 36.47 2.73 17.53
N VAL A 177 35.50 3.65 17.67
CA VAL A 177 35.70 5.06 17.35
C VAL A 177 36.73 5.69 18.27
N GLN A 178 36.69 5.41 19.58
CA GLN A 178 37.68 5.88 20.55
C GLN A 178 39.09 5.37 20.24
N GLN A 179 39.23 4.07 19.97
CA GLN A 179 40.53 3.48 19.63
C GLN A 179 41.09 4.05 18.31
N THR A 180 40.23 4.20 17.30
CA THR A 180 40.60 4.80 16.00
C THR A 180 41.05 6.25 16.18
N TYR A 181 40.33 7.03 16.99
CA TYR A 181 40.66 8.42 17.28
C TYR A 181 42.01 8.54 18.01
N ASN A 182 42.25 7.72 19.03
CA ASN A 182 43.52 7.69 19.76
C ASN A 182 44.70 7.28 18.86
N HIS A 183 44.49 6.32 17.94
CA HIS A 183 45.51 5.91 16.98
C HIS A 183 45.90 7.07 16.03
N ILE A 184 44.92 7.84 15.54
CA ILE A 184 45.16 9.01 14.71
C ILE A 184 45.90 10.10 15.49
N LEU A 185 45.54 10.35 16.75
CA LEU A 185 46.24 11.32 17.59
C LEU A 185 47.72 10.94 17.80
N GLY A 186 48.00 9.66 18.10
CA GLY A 186 49.37 9.17 18.24
C GLY A 186 50.19 9.29 16.94
N LEU A 187 49.58 8.99 15.78
CA LEU A 187 50.20 9.20 14.46
C LEU A 187 50.47 10.68 14.17
N ALA A 188 49.56 11.56 14.56
CA ALA A 188 49.70 13.00 14.36
C ALA A 188 50.83 13.60 15.22
N GLU A 189 51.07 13.07 16.42
CA GLU A 189 52.21 13.45 17.24
C GLU A 189 53.55 13.00 16.63
N GLN A 190 53.57 11.86 15.94
CA GLN A 190 54.77 11.30 15.30
C GLN A 190 55.09 11.93 13.93
N LEU A 191 54.09 12.29 13.13
CA LEU A 191 54.27 12.77 11.75
C LEU A 191 54.19 14.30 11.67
N GLN A 192 55.33 14.98 11.53
CA GLN A 192 55.40 16.43 11.33
C GLN A 192 54.69 16.86 10.01
N LYS A 193 53.51 17.47 10.18
CA LYS A 193 52.77 18.43 9.32
C LYS A 193 52.37 18.06 7.87
N LYS A 194 52.95 17.08 7.15
CA LYS A 194 52.66 16.92 5.70
C LYS A 194 51.80 15.71 5.25
N GLN A 195 51.61 14.67 6.06
CA GLN A 195 50.87 13.45 5.63
C GLN A 195 49.46 13.28 6.22
N VAL A 196 49.04 14.10 7.18
CA VAL A 196 47.73 13.94 7.86
C VAL A 196 46.56 14.59 7.08
N ALA A 197 46.84 15.25 5.94
CA ALA A 197 45.84 15.94 5.13
C ALA A 197 44.73 15.02 4.55
N GLY A 198 44.91 13.69 4.57
CA GLY A 198 43.93 12.73 4.06
C GLY A 198 42.72 12.46 4.97
N TYR A 199 42.78 12.83 6.26
CA TYR A 199 41.75 12.47 7.26
C TYR A 199 40.88 13.67 7.69
N GLN A 200 40.69 14.65 6.80
CA GLN A 200 40.25 16.00 7.18
C GLN A 200 38.76 16.17 7.48
N ILE A 201 37.91 15.15 7.36
CA ILE A 201 36.46 15.36 7.44
C ILE A 201 35.78 14.23 8.21
N ILE A 202 35.28 14.55 9.40
CA ILE A 202 34.44 13.65 10.19
C ILE A 202 32.99 14.14 10.06
N GLY A 203 32.11 13.28 9.54
CA GLY A 203 30.68 13.51 9.52
C GLY A 203 30.04 13.10 10.84
N LEU A 204 29.31 14.01 11.48
CA LEU A 204 28.48 13.75 12.67
C LEU A 204 27.17 12.99 12.29
N GLU A 205 27.26 11.95 11.46
CA GLU A 205 26.08 11.21 10.96
C GLU A 205 25.84 9.88 11.72
N SER A 206 26.52 9.64 12.83
CA SER A 206 26.32 8.43 13.64
C SER A 206 24.88 8.35 14.16
N LYS A 207 24.30 7.16 14.13
CA LYS A 207 23.01 6.87 14.79
C LYS A 207 23.17 6.52 16.27
N ASP A 208 24.39 6.17 16.69
CA ASP A 208 24.70 5.79 18.07
C ASP A 208 24.96 7.06 18.88
N LEU A 209 24.14 7.27 19.92
CA LEU A 209 24.19 8.47 20.76
C LEU A 209 25.53 8.58 21.49
N ASP A 210 26.12 7.46 21.94
CA ASP A 210 27.36 7.51 22.72
C ASP A 210 28.55 7.86 21.84
N VAL A 211 28.58 7.33 20.62
CA VAL A 211 29.55 7.74 19.59
C VAL A 211 29.40 9.23 19.29
N PHE A 212 28.16 9.69 19.11
CA PHE A 212 27.86 11.10 18.84
C PHE A 212 28.32 12.00 20.00
N ARG A 213 28.01 11.63 21.25
CA ARG A 213 28.46 12.34 22.45
C ARG A 213 29.97 12.45 22.51
N PHE A 214 30.67 11.34 22.33
CA PHE A 214 32.13 11.33 22.30
C PHE A 214 32.70 12.27 21.24
N LEU A 215 32.14 12.27 20.02
CA LEU A 215 32.59 13.16 18.95
C LEU A 215 32.33 14.63 19.31
N VAL A 216 31.17 14.95 19.88
CA VAL A 216 30.79 16.31 20.29
C VAL A 216 31.60 16.82 21.49
N ASP A 217 31.89 15.98 22.48
CA ASP A 217 32.77 16.34 23.62
C ASP A 217 34.21 16.64 23.17
N ARG A 218 34.70 15.92 22.16
CA ARG A 218 36.02 16.21 21.57
C ARG A 218 36.00 17.51 20.75
N LEU A 219 34.86 17.90 20.19
CA LEU A 219 34.69 19.20 19.53
C LEU A 219 34.66 20.36 20.53
N SER A 220 33.98 20.21 21.67
CA SER A 220 33.84 21.26 22.67
C SER A 220 35.14 21.54 23.44
N THR A 221 36.02 20.55 23.58
CA THR A 221 37.25 20.64 24.39
C THR A 221 38.49 21.13 23.62
N LEU A 222 38.49 21.12 22.28
CA LEU A 222 39.69 21.43 21.47
C LEU A 222 39.39 22.36 20.27
N PRO A 223 39.02 23.64 20.49
CA PRO A 223 38.72 24.59 19.41
C PRO A 223 39.94 24.97 18.54
N TYR A 224 41.17 24.62 18.95
CA TYR A 224 42.42 25.02 18.28
C TYR A 224 43.44 23.88 18.12
N ALA A 225 43.00 22.66 17.86
CA ALA A 225 43.90 21.64 17.32
C ALA A 225 43.92 21.75 15.77
N PRO A 226 45.00 22.23 15.13
CA PRO A 226 45.04 22.45 13.67
C PRO A 226 45.09 21.15 12.83
N ARG A 227 44.61 20.02 13.37
CA ARG A 227 44.91 18.68 12.86
C ARG A 227 43.70 17.82 12.51
N ILE A 228 42.48 18.19 12.91
CA ILE A 228 41.23 17.63 12.40
C ILE A 228 40.20 18.76 12.41
N THR A 229 40.13 19.54 11.34
CA THR A 229 39.15 20.63 11.22
C THR A 229 37.80 20.04 10.82
N PHE A 230 36.89 19.89 11.78
CA PHE A 230 35.49 19.71 11.45
C PHE A 230 34.96 21.05 10.96
N SER A 231 34.74 21.19 9.66
CA SER A 231 34.25 22.45 9.09
C SER A 231 32.96 22.91 9.78
N ASP A 232 32.99 24.05 10.47
CA ASP A 232 31.82 24.69 11.12
C ASP A 232 30.59 24.76 10.19
N VAL A 233 30.85 24.88 8.89
CA VAL A 233 29.88 24.91 7.79
C VAL A 233 28.96 23.67 7.74
N ARG A 234 29.36 22.53 8.33
CA ARG A 234 28.56 21.29 8.23
C ARG A 234 27.59 21.05 9.39
N VAL A 235 27.82 21.58 10.58
CA VAL A 235 26.92 21.34 11.73
C VAL A 235 25.56 21.98 11.48
N ALA A 236 25.53 23.23 11.01
CA ALA A 236 24.29 23.90 10.60
C ALA A 236 23.56 23.15 9.47
N SER A 237 24.31 22.52 8.54
CA SER A 237 23.72 21.69 7.46
C SER A 237 23.20 20.33 7.92
N LEU A 238 23.61 19.88 9.12
CA LEU A 238 23.29 18.58 9.66
C LEU A 238 22.01 18.61 10.48
N VAL A 239 21.76 19.70 11.23
CA VAL A 239 20.55 19.87 12.03
C VAL A 239 19.26 19.58 11.22
N PRO A 240 19.07 20.12 9.99
CA PRO A 240 17.91 19.77 9.16
C PRO A 240 17.81 18.28 8.82
N LYS A 241 18.94 17.60 8.61
CA LYS A 241 18.98 16.15 8.32
C LYS A 241 18.64 15.32 9.56
N MET A 242 19.06 15.76 10.74
CA MET A 242 18.76 15.11 12.02
C MET A 242 17.28 15.26 12.37
N ILE A 243 16.69 16.44 12.14
CA ILE A 243 15.25 16.67 12.29
C ILE A 243 14.47 15.76 11.33
N LYS A 244 14.87 15.67 10.05
CA LYS A 244 14.22 14.77 9.07
C LYS A 244 14.30 13.27 9.45
N LYS A 245 15.24 12.89 10.30
CA LYS A 245 15.43 11.51 10.78
C LYS A 245 14.97 11.32 12.23
N GLU A 246 14.31 12.31 12.83
CA GLU A 246 13.80 12.26 14.20
C GLU A 246 14.87 11.93 15.26
N MET A 247 16.10 12.43 15.08
CA MET A 247 17.22 12.16 16.00
C MET A 247 17.21 13.13 17.21
N TRP A 248 16.11 13.14 17.97
CA TRP A 248 15.85 14.14 19.02
C TRP A 248 16.90 14.17 20.13
N SER A 249 17.29 13.01 20.67
CA SER A 249 18.30 12.94 21.74
C SER A 249 19.68 13.44 21.32
N HIS A 250 20.01 13.32 20.02
CA HIS A 250 21.27 13.84 19.49
C HIS A 250 21.20 15.36 19.34
N LEU A 251 20.05 15.89 18.90
CA LEU A 251 19.83 17.33 18.82
C LEU A 251 19.83 17.98 20.19
N GLU A 252 19.22 17.35 21.20
CA GLU A 252 19.22 17.85 22.57
C GLU A 252 20.64 17.92 23.16
N TYR A 253 21.41 16.84 23.00
CA TYR A 253 22.79 16.84 23.47
C TYR A 253 23.64 17.91 22.78
N LEU A 254 23.46 18.09 21.46
CA LEU A 254 24.10 19.15 20.69
C LEU A 254 23.67 20.55 21.16
N ALA A 255 22.39 20.74 21.45
CA ALA A 255 21.87 22.00 21.97
C ALA A 255 22.44 22.32 23.36
N ASP A 256 22.71 21.33 24.20
CA ASP A 256 23.25 21.54 25.55
C ASP A 256 24.77 21.82 25.52
N HIS A 257 25.54 21.08 24.72
CA HIS A 257 27.01 21.04 24.83
C HIS A 257 27.76 21.84 23.75
N PHE A 258 27.10 22.24 22.66
CA PHE A 258 27.73 23.04 21.60
C PHE A 258 27.54 24.53 21.89
N ASN A 259 28.64 25.26 22.13
CA ASN A 259 28.62 26.69 22.54
C ASN A 259 28.95 27.68 21.41
N ILE A 260 29.17 27.20 20.18
CA ILE A 260 29.42 28.07 19.03
C ILE A 260 28.08 28.60 18.52
N PRO A 261 27.93 29.91 18.24
CA PRO A 261 26.72 30.47 17.68
C PRO A 261 26.42 29.83 16.32
N LEU A 262 25.43 28.95 16.27
CA LEU A 262 25.00 28.32 15.03
C LEU A 262 24.21 29.34 14.20
N GLN A 263 24.62 29.55 12.95
CA GLN A 263 23.80 30.25 11.98
C GLN A 263 22.67 29.32 11.51
N LEU A 264 21.61 29.20 12.31
CA LEU A 264 20.42 28.43 11.94
C LEU A 264 19.45 29.31 11.17
N HIS A 265 18.93 28.78 10.06
CA HIS A 265 17.84 29.42 9.35
C HIS A 265 16.55 29.34 10.19
N LEU A 266 15.69 30.37 10.16
CA LEU A 266 14.40 30.38 10.87
C LEU A 266 13.55 29.14 10.57
N ALA A 267 13.63 28.63 9.33
CA ALA A 267 12.99 27.39 8.90
C ALA A 267 13.34 26.15 9.75
N VAL A 268 14.51 26.13 10.38
CA VAL A 268 14.92 25.04 11.29
C VAL A 268 14.16 25.12 12.61
N ILE A 269 14.05 26.33 13.18
CA ILE A 269 13.30 26.58 14.41
C ILE A 269 11.81 26.32 14.19
N GLN A 270 11.27 26.81 13.08
CA GLN A 270 9.89 26.53 12.67
C GLN A 270 9.64 25.03 12.59
N LYS A 271 10.54 24.27 11.97
CA LYS A 271 10.38 22.82 11.87
C LYS A 271 10.47 22.11 13.23
N LEU A 272 11.36 22.55 14.13
CA LEU A 272 11.43 21.98 15.49
C LEU A 272 10.14 22.19 16.27
N MET A 273 9.61 23.41 16.23
CA MET A 273 8.33 23.73 16.87
C MET A 273 7.18 22.98 16.23
N TRP A 274 7.19 22.83 14.89
CA TRP A 274 6.17 22.09 14.17
C TRP A 274 6.08 20.61 14.59
N GLU A 275 7.23 19.99 14.86
CA GLU A 275 7.34 18.60 15.32
C GLU A 275 7.13 18.45 16.85
N GLY A 276 6.63 19.49 17.53
CA GLY A 276 6.33 19.48 18.97
C GLY A 276 7.56 19.59 19.89
N GLN A 277 8.74 19.92 19.36
CA GLN A 277 9.99 20.01 20.13
C GLN A 277 10.27 21.44 20.61
N SER A 278 9.31 22.05 21.32
CA SER A 278 9.38 23.46 21.74
C SER A 278 10.56 23.77 22.66
N THR A 279 10.83 22.92 23.65
CA THR A 279 11.96 23.03 24.59
C THR A 279 13.30 23.07 23.86
N LEU A 280 13.47 22.19 22.88
CA LEU A 280 14.66 22.11 22.04
C LEU A 280 14.80 23.33 21.14
N ALA A 281 13.69 23.79 20.56
CA ALA A 281 13.67 25.02 19.78
C ALA A 281 14.13 26.22 20.62
N HIS A 282 13.64 26.35 21.87
CA HIS A 282 14.07 27.38 22.83
C HIS A 282 15.57 27.30 23.16
N LYS A 283 16.11 26.09 23.38
CA LYS A 283 17.55 25.88 23.61
C LYS A 283 18.40 26.38 22.43
N PHE A 284 18.01 26.08 21.19
CA PHE A 284 18.71 26.60 20.00
C PHE A 284 18.55 28.12 19.86
N LEU A 285 17.33 28.62 20.06
CA LEU A 285 16.98 30.03 20.03
C LEU A 285 17.77 30.89 21.03
N ALA A 286 18.18 30.32 22.17
CA ALA A 286 19.03 31.00 23.14
C ALA A 286 20.50 31.15 22.65
N LYS A 287 20.93 30.32 21.70
CA LYS A 287 22.33 30.21 21.25
C LYS A 287 22.60 30.80 19.86
N THR A 288 21.59 31.26 19.13
CA THR A 288 21.72 31.76 17.75
C THR A 288 21.60 33.30 17.66
N ASN A 289 22.58 33.95 17.03
CA ASN A 289 22.47 35.34 16.58
C ASN A 289 21.82 35.36 15.19
N PHE A 290 20.57 35.83 15.08
CA PHE A 290 19.89 35.94 13.80
C PHE A 290 20.36 37.18 13.04
N LEU A 291 20.85 37.00 11.81
CA LEU A 291 21.01 38.06 10.82
C LEU A 291 19.67 38.21 10.09
N PHE A 292 18.90 39.23 10.47
CA PHE A 292 17.64 39.56 9.78
C PHE A 292 17.95 40.13 8.40
N TRP A 293 17.57 39.40 7.35
CA TRP A 293 17.37 39.99 6.04
C TRP A 293 15.91 40.40 5.96
N SER A 294 15.67 41.70 5.76
CA SER A 294 14.36 42.29 5.55
C SER A 294 13.65 41.54 4.42
N LEU A 295 12.62 40.79 4.75
CA LEU A 295 11.74 40.16 3.79
C LEU A 295 10.36 40.76 4.01
N ASP A 296 9.65 41.05 2.91
CA ASP A 296 8.21 41.24 2.92
C ASP A 296 7.59 39.91 3.38
N VAL A 297 7.41 39.73 4.69
CA VAL A 297 7.10 38.42 5.27
C VAL A 297 5.60 38.19 5.18
N LYS A 298 5.21 37.29 4.27
CA LYS A 298 3.90 36.65 4.30
C LYS A 298 3.65 36.03 5.68
N PRO A 299 2.43 36.11 6.23
CA PRO A 299 2.15 35.55 7.55
C PRO A 299 2.49 34.06 7.62
N ILE A 300 3.10 33.64 8.74
CA ILE A 300 3.71 32.32 8.90
C ILE A 300 2.72 31.39 9.63
N PRO A 301 2.42 30.19 9.10
CA PRO A 301 1.57 29.23 9.80
C PRO A 301 2.22 28.73 11.10
N VAL A 302 1.46 28.73 12.20
CA VAL A 302 1.87 28.20 13.50
C VAL A 302 0.93 27.09 13.95
N ASN A 303 1.47 26.04 14.57
CA ASN A 303 0.67 24.88 15.00
C ASN A 303 0.61 24.69 16.53
N SER A 304 1.21 25.61 17.29
CA SER A 304 1.19 25.63 18.76
C SER A 304 1.25 27.06 19.29
N ALA A 305 0.70 27.29 20.50
CA ALA A 305 0.67 28.62 21.12
C ALA A 305 2.07 29.10 21.47
N ASP A 306 2.97 28.19 21.84
CA ASP A 306 4.38 28.51 22.09
C ASP A 306 5.09 28.98 20.81
N MET A 307 4.82 28.35 19.66
CA MET A 307 5.36 28.80 18.38
C MET A 307 4.85 30.20 18.02
N ALA A 308 3.56 30.46 18.25
CA ALA A 308 2.94 31.76 18.05
C ALA A 308 3.64 32.86 18.87
N ARG A 309 3.74 32.65 20.19
CA ARG A 309 4.44 33.56 21.11
C ARG A 309 5.87 33.83 20.67
N VAL A 310 6.63 32.80 20.32
CA VAL A 310 8.04 33.00 19.95
C VAL A 310 8.18 33.80 18.66
N LEU A 311 7.39 33.50 17.63
CA LEU A 311 7.48 34.20 16.35
C LEU A 311 6.97 35.64 16.43
N GLU A 312 5.95 35.89 17.24
CA GLU A 312 5.36 37.21 17.42
C GLU A 312 6.14 38.08 18.42
N ASP A 313 6.36 37.59 19.64
CA ASP A 313 6.99 38.37 20.72
C ASP A 313 8.48 38.63 20.45
N ARG A 314 9.18 37.65 19.88
CA ARG A 314 10.65 37.71 19.73
C ARG A 314 11.10 38.15 18.34
N PHE A 315 10.32 37.84 17.31
CA PHE A 315 10.69 38.15 15.92
C PHE A 315 9.76 39.18 15.26
N HIS A 316 8.66 39.58 15.92
CA HIS A 316 7.66 40.51 15.38
C HIS A 316 7.16 40.10 13.99
N LEU A 317 7.09 38.79 13.74
CA LEU A 317 6.66 38.26 12.46
C LEU A 317 5.15 38.09 12.46
N PRO A 318 4.46 38.46 11.35
CA PRO A 318 3.05 38.19 11.22
C PRO A 318 2.83 36.66 11.20
N ILE A 319 1.91 36.18 12.03
CA ILE A 319 1.58 34.75 12.17
C ILE A 319 0.15 34.47 11.68
N LEU A 320 -0.08 33.24 11.24
CA LEU A 320 -1.41 32.72 10.94
C LEU A 320 -1.58 31.32 11.54
N PRO A 321 -2.81 30.93 11.90
CA PRO A 321 -3.10 29.60 12.38
C PRO A 321 -2.86 28.50 11.32
N GLY A 322 -2.05 27.49 11.63
CA GLY A 322 -1.71 26.33 10.79
C GLY A 322 -2.38 25.02 11.22
N GLU A 323 -2.12 23.91 10.52
CA GLU A 323 -2.72 22.61 10.85
C GLU A 323 -2.18 22.02 12.17
N PHE A 324 -3.08 21.60 13.06
CA PHE A 324 -2.73 21.05 14.38
C PHE A 324 -2.20 19.61 14.33
N VAL A 325 -1.34 19.32 15.28
CA VAL A 325 -0.91 17.96 15.62
C VAL A 325 -1.83 17.43 16.72
N GLN A 326 -2.85 16.64 16.35
CA GLN A 326 -3.67 15.66 17.11
C GLN A 326 -4.05 15.86 18.61
N ASP A 327 -3.66 16.93 19.30
CA ASP A 327 -3.82 17.15 20.74
C ASP A 327 -4.82 18.29 21.02
N ASP A 328 -5.98 17.91 21.58
CA ASP A 328 -7.08 18.82 21.93
C ASP A 328 -6.64 19.94 22.89
N GLN A 329 -5.62 19.70 23.73
CA GLN A 329 -5.17 20.69 24.70
C GLN A 329 -4.35 21.81 24.04
N GLN A 330 -3.46 21.47 23.10
CA GLN A 330 -2.72 22.46 22.31
C GLN A 330 -3.63 23.28 21.40
N ALA A 331 -4.67 22.64 20.86
CA ALA A 331 -5.71 23.34 20.12
C ALA A 331 -6.38 24.41 20.98
N LYS A 332 -6.80 24.04 22.21
CA LYS A 332 -7.41 24.98 23.15
C LYS A 332 -6.51 26.16 23.50
N GLU A 333 -5.23 25.91 23.76
CA GLU A 333 -4.26 26.97 24.08
C GLU A 333 -4.02 27.94 22.91
N MET A 334 -3.98 27.44 21.67
CA MET A 334 -3.92 28.29 20.47
C MET A 334 -5.17 29.13 20.29
N ILE A 335 -6.33 28.56 20.62
CA ILE A 335 -7.61 29.26 20.53
C ILE A 335 -7.64 30.42 21.52
N ASP A 336 -7.27 30.16 22.77
CA ASP A 336 -7.18 31.18 23.80
C ASP A 336 -6.15 32.26 23.43
N TYR A 337 -5.02 31.89 22.83
CA TYR A 337 -3.99 32.84 22.37
C TYR A 337 -4.51 33.83 21.30
N PHE A 338 -5.08 33.32 20.20
CA PHE A 338 -5.56 34.15 19.11
C PHE A 338 -6.85 34.91 19.43
N LEU A 339 -7.67 34.43 20.39
CA LEU A 339 -8.88 35.14 20.84
C LEU A 339 -8.57 36.28 21.81
N LEU A 340 -7.52 36.16 22.63
CA LEU A 340 -7.17 37.17 23.63
C LEU A 340 -6.30 38.30 23.05
N ASN A 341 -5.63 38.07 21.91
CA ASN A 341 -4.83 39.09 21.24
C ASN A 341 -5.67 39.87 20.20
N ASP A 342 -6.17 41.04 20.60
CA ASP A 342 -6.96 41.98 19.77
C ASP A 342 -6.18 42.60 18.58
N GLN A 343 -4.88 42.33 18.43
CA GLN A 343 -4.02 42.97 17.42
C GLN A 343 -3.94 42.23 16.08
N HIS A 344 -4.68 41.13 15.91
CA HIS A 344 -4.56 40.32 14.69
C HIS A 344 -5.38 40.88 13.51
N HIS A 345 -4.79 40.85 12.31
CA HIS A 345 -5.41 41.34 11.09
C HIS A 345 -6.70 40.55 10.71
N PRO A 346 -7.62 41.16 9.95
CA PRO A 346 -8.89 40.53 9.54
C PRO A 346 -8.69 39.19 8.81
N GLU A 347 -7.63 39.06 8.02
CA GLU A 347 -7.28 37.82 7.31
C GLU A 347 -6.84 36.70 8.26
N THR A 348 -6.17 37.06 9.36
CA THR A 348 -5.79 36.14 10.44
C THR A 348 -7.02 35.64 11.17
N ILE A 349 -7.98 36.53 11.45
CA ILE A 349 -9.26 36.23 12.08
C ILE A 349 -10.08 35.28 11.19
N GLN A 350 -10.17 35.52 9.87
CA GLN A 350 -10.89 34.65 8.95
C GLN A 350 -10.26 33.26 8.80
N SER A 351 -8.91 33.21 8.71
CA SER A 351 -8.17 31.94 8.68
C SER A 351 -8.30 31.16 9.99
N PHE A 352 -8.32 31.88 11.12
CA PHE A 352 -8.57 31.34 12.46
C PHE A 352 -9.97 30.74 12.58
N PHE A 353 -11.00 31.42 12.11
CA PHE A 353 -12.37 30.90 12.09
C PHE A 353 -12.50 29.64 11.23
N LYS A 354 -11.87 29.61 10.06
CA LYS A 354 -11.83 28.43 9.19
C LYS A 354 -11.15 27.23 9.87
N MET A 355 -10.06 27.47 10.58
CA MET A 355 -9.35 26.44 11.34
C MET A 355 -10.19 25.95 12.53
N MET A 356 -10.79 26.86 13.28
CA MET A 356 -11.68 26.56 14.41
C MET A 356 -12.86 25.69 14.01
N GLY A 357 -13.46 25.99 12.84
CA GLY A 357 -14.52 25.16 12.28
C GLY A 357 -14.06 23.72 12.04
N ARG A 358 -12.83 23.49 11.57
CA ARG A 358 -12.31 22.12 11.37
C ARG A 358 -12.11 21.39 12.70
N ILE A 359 -11.53 22.02 13.72
CA ILE A 359 -11.28 21.39 15.03
C ILE A 359 -12.59 21.10 15.76
N ALA A 360 -13.52 22.06 15.74
CA ALA A 360 -14.82 21.90 16.39
C ALA A 360 -15.58 20.69 15.82
N VAL A 361 -15.50 20.47 14.50
CA VAL A 361 -16.08 19.30 13.86
C VAL A 361 -15.31 18.01 14.18
N GLN A 362 -13.97 18.06 14.23
CA GLN A 362 -13.16 16.88 14.54
C GLN A 362 -13.29 16.42 16.01
N SER A 363 -13.46 17.35 16.95
CA SER A 363 -13.51 17.08 18.40
C SER A 363 -14.93 16.83 18.95
N GLY A 364 -15.98 17.21 18.21
CA GLY A 364 -17.39 16.99 18.61
C GLY A 364 -17.85 17.75 19.85
N ARG A 365 -17.10 18.77 20.32
CA ARG A 365 -17.38 19.53 21.55
C ARG A 365 -17.36 21.04 21.29
N TRP A 366 -18.47 21.58 20.77
CA TRP A 366 -18.52 22.96 20.24
C TRP A 366 -19.33 23.96 21.08
N ASN A 367 -20.31 23.52 21.88
CA ASN A 367 -21.22 24.41 22.63
C ASN A 367 -20.52 25.45 23.52
N SER A 368 -19.46 25.07 24.24
CA SER A 368 -18.83 25.97 25.23
C SER A 368 -17.83 26.98 24.65
N GLN A 369 -17.39 26.79 23.40
CA GLN A 369 -16.33 27.62 22.80
C GLN A 369 -16.88 28.73 21.90
N LEU A 370 -17.97 28.48 21.18
CA LEU A 370 -18.61 29.49 20.31
C LEU A 370 -19.39 30.54 21.10
N GLU A 371 -19.99 30.19 22.25
CA GLU A 371 -20.69 31.14 23.12
C GLU A 371 -19.79 32.23 23.72
N LYS A 372 -18.47 32.03 23.70
CA LYS A 372 -17.48 32.97 24.25
C LYS A 372 -16.93 33.95 23.22
N MET A 373 -17.31 33.83 21.94
CA MET A 373 -16.74 34.63 20.85
C MET A 373 -17.55 35.90 20.57
N HIS A 374 -16.91 37.06 20.75
CA HIS A 374 -17.35 38.33 20.17
C HIS A 374 -16.12 39.12 19.67
N PRO A 375 -16.15 39.68 18.43
CA PRO A 375 -17.22 39.61 17.43
C PRO A 375 -17.18 38.32 16.59
N LEU A 376 -18.37 37.85 16.17
CA LEU A 376 -18.54 36.72 15.25
C LEU A 376 -18.24 37.16 13.81
N PRO A 377 -17.73 36.26 12.95
CA PRO A 377 -17.47 36.56 11.55
C PRO A 377 -18.80 36.74 10.81
N SER A 378 -18.85 37.66 9.85
CA SER A 378 -20.04 37.88 9.02
C SER A 378 -20.27 36.76 8.00
N VAL A 379 -19.21 36.05 7.60
CA VAL A 379 -19.23 35.01 6.55
C VAL A 379 -18.41 33.78 6.97
N PHE A 380 -18.95 32.58 6.77
CA PHE A 380 -18.31 31.29 7.04
C PHE A 380 -18.22 30.43 5.77
N ASP A 381 -17.13 29.69 5.61
CA ASP A 381 -16.91 28.80 4.45
C ASP A 381 -17.79 27.54 4.59
N GLY A 382 -18.91 27.52 3.87
CA GLY A 382 -19.88 26.44 3.91
C GLY A 382 -19.38 25.15 3.26
N ASP A 383 -18.41 25.23 2.33
CA ASP A 383 -17.89 24.04 1.64
C ASP A 383 -17.20 23.07 2.62
N GLN A 384 -16.49 23.60 3.63
CA GLN A 384 -15.81 22.76 4.65
C GLN A 384 -16.77 22.15 5.66
N LEU A 385 -17.80 22.89 6.08
CA LEU A 385 -18.88 22.41 6.94
C LEU A 385 -19.65 21.25 6.30
N ILE A 386 -19.85 21.34 4.98
CA ILE A 386 -20.55 20.32 4.20
C ILE A 386 -19.68 19.07 4.02
N GLN A 387 -18.38 19.24 3.74
CA GLN A 387 -17.42 18.13 3.67
C GLN A 387 -17.28 17.37 4.98
N SER A 388 -17.47 18.04 6.12
CA SER A 388 -17.34 17.45 7.45
C SER A 388 -18.65 16.85 8.01
N MET A 389 -19.78 17.06 7.32
CA MET A 389 -21.12 16.51 7.61
C MET A 389 -21.67 16.80 9.03
N ASP A 390 -21.32 17.92 9.64
CA ASP A 390 -21.83 18.27 10.98
C ASP A 390 -23.07 19.18 10.89
N VAL A 391 -24.24 18.54 10.87
CA VAL A 391 -25.57 19.18 10.70
C VAL A 391 -25.90 20.15 11.85
N GLU A 392 -25.42 19.89 13.07
CA GLU A 392 -25.68 20.76 14.22
C GLU A 392 -24.92 22.08 14.11
N MET A 393 -23.70 22.06 13.56
CA MET A 393 -22.90 23.26 13.35
C MET A 393 -23.50 24.18 12.29
N MET A 394 -24.10 23.63 11.23
CA MET A 394 -24.84 24.43 10.23
C MET A 394 -26.07 25.11 10.86
N LYS A 395 -26.82 24.38 11.70
CA LYS A 395 -27.98 24.97 12.42
C LYS A 395 -27.55 26.11 13.33
N LEU A 396 -26.45 25.95 14.07
CA LEU A 396 -25.94 26.98 14.96
C LEU A 396 -25.47 28.22 14.17
N ALA A 397 -24.68 28.03 13.11
CA ALA A 397 -24.20 29.13 12.27
C ALA A 397 -25.36 29.94 11.67
N MET A 398 -26.41 29.26 11.22
CA MET A 398 -27.64 29.91 10.74
C MET A 398 -28.40 30.62 11.88
N SER A 399 -28.47 30.03 13.08
CA SER A 399 -29.14 30.63 14.24
C SER A 399 -28.45 31.90 14.75
N LEU A 400 -27.14 32.00 14.54
CA LEU A 400 -26.31 33.15 14.90
C LEU A 400 -26.26 34.21 13.78
N GLY A 401 -26.98 34.02 12.67
CA GLY A 401 -27.07 34.98 11.58
C GLY A 401 -25.81 35.09 10.70
N ILE A 402 -24.92 34.09 10.75
CA ILE A 402 -23.67 34.07 9.97
C ILE A 402 -24.00 33.66 8.52
N GLN A 403 -23.54 34.43 7.52
CA GLN A 403 -23.74 34.07 6.12
C GLN A 403 -22.81 32.91 5.72
N LEU A 404 -23.34 31.85 5.12
CA LEU A 404 -22.54 30.75 4.59
C LEU A 404 -22.20 31.02 3.12
N GLU A 405 -20.92 31.19 2.79
CA GLU A 405 -20.44 31.22 1.40
C GLU A 405 -20.11 29.81 0.96
N ILE A 406 -20.78 29.34 -0.09
CA ILE A 406 -20.57 28.02 -0.70
C ILE A 406 -20.08 28.26 -2.11
N GLN A 407 -18.81 27.93 -2.39
CA GLN A 407 -18.18 28.20 -3.68
C GLN A 407 -18.15 26.96 -4.58
N THR A 408 -18.18 25.75 -4.03
CA THR A 408 -18.15 24.53 -4.84
C THR A 408 -19.52 24.18 -5.41
N LYS A 409 -19.58 23.93 -6.73
CA LYS A 409 -20.78 23.40 -7.41
C LYS A 409 -21.29 22.08 -6.80
N GLU A 410 -20.42 21.34 -6.10
CA GLU A 410 -20.72 20.10 -5.38
C GLU A 410 -21.47 20.37 -4.06
N ALA A 411 -21.19 21.49 -3.38
CA ALA A 411 -21.89 21.89 -2.17
C ALA A 411 -23.19 22.66 -2.45
N CYS A 412 -23.27 23.41 -3.57
CA CYS A 412 -24.55 23.86 -4.12
C CYS A 412 -25.49 22.67 -4.34
N PHE A 413 -24.99 21.54 -4.84
CA PHE A 413 -25.81 20.33 -5.03
C PHE A 413 -26.35 19.75 -3.72
N LEU A 414 -25.61 19.88 -2.61
CA LEU A 414 -26.05 19.42 -1.28
C LEU A 414 -27.05 20.38 -0.62
N ILE A 415 -26.90 21.68 -0.84
CA ILE A 415 -27.83 22.71 -0.31
C ILE A 415 -29.10 22.85 -1.16
N GLU A 416 -29.00 22.64 -2.46
CA GLU A 416 -30.15 22.66 -3.38
C GLU A 416 -31.01 21.39 -3.22
N ILE A 417 -30.45 20.29 -2.69
CA ILE A 417 -31.22 19.11 -2.25
C ILE A 417 -31.94 19.39 -0.92
N ASP A 418 -31.33 20.06 0.05
CA ASP A 418 -32.03 20.37 1.32
C ASP A 418 -33.06 21.52 1.18
N ARG A 419 -32.89 22.43 0.21
CA ARG A 419 -33.86 23.51 -0.06
C ARG A 419 -35.02 23.14 -1.00
N LEU A 420 -34.94 22.03 -1.76
CA LEU A 420 -36.01 21.61 -2.67
C LEU A 420 -36.87 20.45 -2.18
N GLU A 421 -36.58 19.85 -1.03
CA GLU A 421 -37.24 18.60 -0.64
C GLU A 421 -38.01 18.69 0.69
N GLU A 422 -38.87 19.71 0.83
CA GLU A 422 -39.95 19.65 1.82
C GLU A 422 -40.95 18.52 1.44
N ASN A 423 -40.74 17.39 2.09
CA ASN A 423 -41.67 16.31 2.42
C ASN A 423 -42.16 15.32 1.34
N ASN A 424 -41.85 15.48 0.05
CA ASN A 424 -42.20 14.44 -0.96
C ASN A 424 -41.05 13.96 -1.87
N ILE A 425 -39.90 14.65 -1.90
CA ILE A 425 -38.78 14.29 -2.80
C ILE A 425 -37.65 13.54 -2.05
N ALA A 426 -37.49 13.76 -0.74
CA ALA A 426 -36.49 13.09 0.12
C ALA A 426 -36.59 11.56 0.12
N MET A 427 -37.80 11.00 0.03
CA MET A 427 -37.98 9.55 -0.04
C MET A 427 -37.50 8.99 -1.39
N ASN A 428 -37.75 9.73 -2.49
CA ASN A 428 -37.25 9.37 -3.83
C ASN A 428 -35.72 9.47 -3.91
N GLY A 429 -35.11 10.48 -3.27
CA GLY A 429 -33.65 10.59 -3.15
C GLY A 429 -33.04 9.42 -2.37
N ILE A 430 -33.65 9.02 -1.24
CA ILE A 430 -33.20 7.87 -0.43
C ILE A 430 -33.29 6.56 -1.18
N ILE A 431 -34.44 6.30 -1.81
CA ILE A 431 -34.66 5.09 -2.59
C ILE A 431 -33.70 5.05 -3.78
N LYS A 432 -33.52 6.15 -4.50
CA LYS A 432 -32.62 6.22 -5.65
C LYS A 432 -31.16 5.98 -5.25
N SER A 433 -30.68 6.59 -4.16
CA SER A 433 -29.31 6.32 -3.68
C SER A 433 -29.13 4.86 -3.25
N TYR A 434 -30.14 4.23 -2.64
CA TYR A 434 -30.07 2.81 -2.28
C TYR A 434 -30.07 1.90 -3.52
N ILE A 435 -30.92 2.17 -4.51
CA ILE A 435 -30.95 1.45 -5.80
C ILE A 435 -29.62 1.55 -6.53
N ASP A 436 -28.99 2.72 -6.50
CA ASP A 436 -27.67 2.92 -7.09
C ASP A 436 -26.58 2.15 -6.33
N ALA A 437 -26.57 2.23 -4.99
CA ALA A 437 -25.59 1.55 -4.15
C ALA A 437 -25.70 0.02 -4.18
N SER A 438 -26.94 -0.50 -4.28
CA SER A 438 -27.21 -1.93 -4.47
C SER A 438 -26.83 -2.45 -5.84
N ARG A 439 -26.47 -1.56 -6.79
CA ARG A 439 -26.14 -1.86 -8.17
C ARG A 439 -27.20 -2.74 -8.84
N LEU A 440 -28.46 -2.32 -8.78
CA LEU A 440 -29.59 -3.08 -9.33
C LEU A 440 -29.40 -3.50 -10.80
N TYR A 441 -28.65 -2.73 -11.60
CA TYR A 441 -28.30 -3.10 -12.97
C TYR A 441 -27.46 -4.40 -13.09
N ALA A 442 -26.77 -4.80 -12.02
CA ALA A 442 -25.98 -6.02 -11.91
C ALA A 442 -26.77 -7.19 -11.30
N PHE A 443 -28.03 -6.98 -10.90
CA PHE A 443 -28.97 -8.00 -10.43
C PHE A 443 -29.52 -8.98 -11.49
N PRO A 444 -29.67 -8.62 -12.79
CA PRO A 444 -30.24 -9.52 -13.82
C PRO A 444 -29.65 -10.94 -13.91
N PRO A 445 -28.35 -11.20 -13.64
CA PRO A 445 -27.82 -12.57 -13.54
C PRO A 445 -28.57 -13.48 -12.56
N ILE A 446 -29.15 -12.95 -11.48
CA ILE A 446 -29.96 -13.75 -10.54
C ILE A 446 -31.22 -14.27 -11.22
N ILE A 447 -31.83 -13.49 -12.10
CA ILE A 447 -32.98 -13.92 -12.90
C ILE A 447 -32.58 -15.11 -13.79
N LEU A 448 -31.35 -15.11 -14.32
CA LEU A 448 -30.82 -16.23 -15.09
C LEU A 448 -30.73 -17.51 -14.22
N TYR A 449 -30.21 -17.41 -13.00
CA TYR A 449 -30.15 -18.54 -12.04
C TYR A 449 -31.54 -19.13 -11.80
N ILE A 450 -32.53 -18.26 -11.55
CA ILE A 450 -33.92 -18.64 -11.32
C ILE A 450 -34.49 -19.35 -12.56
N ILE A 451 -34.32 -18.77 -13.76
CA ILE A 451 -34.79 -19.36 -15.01
C ILE A 451 -34.18 -20.75 -15.21
N THR A 452 -32.89 -20.95 -14.90
CA THR A 452 -32.27 -22.28 -15.01
C THR A 452 -32.84 -23.25 -14.01
N SER A 453 -32.97 -22.87 -12.74
CA SER A 453 -33.55 -23.74 -11.72
C SER A 453 -34.97 -24.17 -12.08
N ILE A 454 -35.80 -23.26 -12.61
CA ILE A 454 -37.14 -23.56 -13.12
C ILE A 454 -37.05 -24.50 -14.34
N SER A 455 -36.17 -24.20 -15.30
CA SER A 455 -36.03 -24.99 -16.53
C SER A 455 -35.64 -26.43 -16.22
N ILE A 456 -34.70 -26.63 -15.28
CA ILE A 456 -34.28 -27.96 -14.82
C ILE A 456 -35.42 -28.65 -14.08
N ALA A 457 -36.13 -27.96 -13.17
CA ALA A 457 -37.27 -28.53 -12.44
C ALA A 457 -38.41 -29.00 -13.38
N ILE A 458 -38.71 -28.20 -14.41
CA ILE A 458 -39.71 -28.55 -15.43
C ILE A 458 -39.21 -29.71 -16.30
N GLY A 459 -37.97 -29.63 -16.78
CA GLY A 459 -37.38 -30.66 -17.64
C GLY A 459 -37.27 -32.01 -16.94
N SER A 460 -36.91 -32.03 -15.65
CA SER A 460 -36.82 -33.26 -14.84
C SER A 460 -38.18 -33.86 -14.47
N GLY A 461 -39.28 -33.13 -14.71
CA GLY A 461 -40.62 -33.55 -14.32
C GLY A 461 -40.90 -33.47 -12.81
N ASN A 462 -39.97 -32.93 -12.03
CA ASN A 462 -40.03 -32.86 -10.57
C ASN A 462 -40.71 -31.57 -10.06
N VAL A 463 -41.51 -30.89 -10.89
CA VAL A 463 -42.21 -29.67 -10.46
C VAL A 463 -43.20 -30.02 -9.37
N TYR A 464 -43.01 -29.44 -8.20
CA TYR A 464 -43.91 -29.64 -7.09
C TYR A 464 -45.12 -28.71 -7.21
N LEU A 465 -46.30 -29.32 -7.34
CA LEU A 465 -47.60 -28.66 -7.27
C LEU A 465 -48.24 -29.08 -5.95
N PRO A 466 -48.29 -28.21 -4.93
CA PRO A 466 -48.91 -28.54 -3.65
C PRO A 466 -50.38 -28.92 -3.84
N LYS A 467 -50.82 -30.00 -3.19
CA LYS A 467 -52.21 -30.47 -3.22
C LYS A 467 -53.12 -29.76 -2.22
N ASP A 468 -52.54 -29.11 -1.21
CA ASP A 468 -53.27 -28.44 -0.14
C ASP A 468 -53.65 -26.99 -0.50
N PRO A 469 -54.74 -26.44 0.06
CA PRO A 469 -55.09 -25.02 -0.07
C PRO A 469 -54.02 -24.06 0.51
N MET A 470 -53.16 -24.53 1.43
CA MET A 470 -51.95 -23.79 1.86
C MET A 470 -50.87 -23.71 0.77
N GLY A 471 -50.97 -24.51 -0.29
CA GLY A 471 -50.16 -24.42 -1.50
C GLY A 471 -50.28 -23.10 -2.26
N GLN A 472 -51.29 -22.28 -1.93
CA GLN A 472 -51.48 -20.93 -2.48
C GLN A 472 -50.35 -19.95 -2.11
N HIS A 473 -49.56 -20.23 -1.07
CA HIS A 473 -48.46 -19.34 -0.65
C HIS A 473 -47.13 -19.57 -1.39
N TYR A 474 -47.04 -20.49 -2.35
CA TYR A 474 -45.77 -20.73 -3.09
C TYR A 474 -45.28 -19.50 -3.85
N ILE A 475 -46.20 -18.72 -4.42
CA ILE A 475 -45.87 -17.44 -5.06
C ILE A 475 -45.31 -16.47 -4.02
N LEU A 476 -45.91 -16.42 -2.83
CA LEU A 476 -45.42 -15.58 -1.74
C LEU A 476 -44.05 -16.05 -1.25
N MET A 477 -43.82 -17.36 -1.09
CA MET A 477 -42.52 -17.93 -0.75
C MET A 477 -41.46 -17.60 -1.81
N PHE A 478 -41.83 -17.68 -3.10
CA PHE A 478 -40.96 -17.25 -4.20
C PHE A 478 -40.62 -15.76 -4.11
N CYS A 479 -41.62 -14.89 -3.90
CA CYS A 479 -41.41 -13.45 -3.73
C CYS A 479 -40.51 -13.14 -2.51
N LEU A 480 -40.72 -13.83 -1.39
CA LEU A 480 -39.88 -13.67 -0.19
C LEU A 480 -38.45 -14.18 -0.42
N LEU A 481 -38.26 -15.33 -1.09
CA LEU A 481 -36.93 -15.82 -1.46
C LEU A 481 -36.22 -14.88 -2.45
N PHE A 482 -36.98 -14.27 -3.36
CA PHE A 482 -36.49 -13.20 -4.24
C PHE A 482 -36.05 -11.98 -3.45
N MET A 483 -36.81 -11.56 -2.42
CA MET A 483 -36.40 -10.48 -1.51
C MET A 483 -35.11 -10.84 -0.75
N VAL A 484 -35.00 -12.06 -0.22
CA VAL A 484 -33.76 -12.54 0.43
C VAL A 484 -32.57 -12.46 -0.54
N SER A 485 -32.73 -12.91 -1.78
CA SER A 485 -31.68 -12.87 -2.80
C SER A 485 -31.33 -11.44 -3.24
N PHE A 486 -32.33 -10.56 -3.33
CA PHE A 486 -32.14 -9.13 -3.60
C PHE A 486 -31.34 -8.44 -2.50
N PHE A 487 -31.75 -8.59 -1.24
CA PHE A 487 -31.03 -7.96 -0.13
C PHE A 487 -29.64 -8.56 0.06
N GLY A 488 -29.45 -9.86 -0.18
CA GLY A 488 -28.12 -10.49 -0.20
C GLY A 488 -27.21 -9.94 -1.30
N HIS A 489 -27.75 -9.71 -2.50
CA HIS A 489 -27.03 -9.06 -3.60
C HIS A 489 -26.64 -7.61 -3.25
N SER A 490 -27.60 -6.84 -2.73
CA SER A 490 -27.35 -5.47 -2.26
C SER A 490 -26.27 -5.43 -1.19
N LEU A 491 -26.30 -6.38 -0.24
CA LEU A 491 -25.31 -6.50 0.82
C LEU A 491 -23.92 -6.82 0.26
N TYR A 492 -23.82 -7.78 -0.65
CA TYR A 492 -22.57 -8.16 -1.32
C TYR A 492 -21.90 -6.96 -2.01
N TYR A 493 -22.64 -6.21 -2.82
CA TYR A 493 -22.07 -5.06 -3.53
C TYR A 493 -21.77 -3.89 -2.60
N SER A 494 -22.64 -3.63 -1.61
CA SER A 494 -22.44 -2.55 -0.66
C SER A 494 -21.20 -2.80 0.21
N ILE A 495 -20.97 -4.04 0.66
CA ILE A 495 -19.75 -4.40 1.39
C ILE A 495 -18.53 -4.28 0.49
N ASN A 496 -18.60 -4.74 -0.76
CA ASN A 496 -17.48 -4.60 -1.70
C ASN A 496 -17.07 -3.13 -1.88
N THR A 497 -18.04 -2.24 -2.16
CA THR A 497 -17.81 -0.80 -2.26
C THR A 497 -17.22 -0.21 -0.97
N TYR A 498 -17.69 -0.65 0.19
CA TYR A 498 -17.20 -0.17 1.48
C TYR A 498 -15.74 -0.59 1.75
N VAL A 499 -15.40 -1.84 1.44
CA VAL A 499 -14.06 -2.38 1.64
C VAL A 499 -13.06 -1.79 0.64
N ASP A 500 -13.43 -1.67 -0.65
CA ASP A 500 -12.58 -1.06 -1.68
C ASP A 500 -12.28 0.42 -1.34
N PHE A 501 -13.27 1.16 -0.84
CA PHE A 501 -13.12 2.55 -0.37
C PHE A 501 -12.18 2.68 0.84
N ILE A 502 -12.40 1.88 1.91
CA ILE A 502 -11.56 1.95 3.11
C ILE A 502 -10.13 1.46 2.86
N SER A 503 -9.96 0.49 1.97
CA SER A 503 -8.63 -0.02 1.60
C SER A 503 -7.82 0.99 0.77
N GLY A 504 -8.43 2.11 0.35
CA GLY A 504 -7.79 3.10 -0.52
C GLY A 504 -7.53 2.60 -1.94
N VAL A 505 -8.22 1.52 -2.35
CA VAL A 505 -8.13 0.94 -3.70
C VAL A 505 -8.89 1.82 -4.68
N ASP A 506 -10.08 2.27 -4.28
CA ASP A 506 -10.90 3.17 -5.08
C ASP A 506 -10.39 4.62 -4.95
N ASP A 507 -9.86 5.17 -6.04
CA ASP A 507 -9.46 6.58 -6.14
C ASP A 507 -10.64 7.47 -6.59
N PRO A 508 -10.85 8.65 -5.98
CA PRO A 508 -11.99 9.53 -6.31
C PRO A 508 -12.08 9.96 -7.78
N LYS A 509 -10.96 9.98 -8.50
CA LYS A 509 -10.88 10.42 -9.90
C LYS A 509 -10.97 9.25 -10.87
N THR A 510 -10.45 8.07 -10.52
CA THR A 510 -10.33 6.94 -11.45
C THR A 510 -11.23 5.74 -11.12
N ALA A 511 -11.84 5.69 -9.94
CA ALA A 511 -12.70 4.58 -9.54
C ALA A 511 -13.91 4.44 -10.49
N CYS A 512 -14.14 3.22 -10.95
CA CYS A 512 -15.34 2.89 -11.74
C CYS A 512 -16.60 2.85 -10.87
N ASP A 513 -16.45 2.44 -9.59
CA ASP A 513 -17.52 2.63 -8.62
C ASP A 513 -17.36 3.98 -7.93
N ARG A 514 -18.29 4.88 -8.22
CA ARG A 514 -18.32 6.23 -7.63
C ARG A 514 -19.40 6.39 -6.58
N THR A 515 -19.98 5.29 -6.09
CA THR A 515 -21.11 5.33 -5.14
C THR A 515 -20.78 6.15 -3.89
N LEU A 516 -19.63 5.91 -3.27
CA LEU A 516 -19.18 6.63 -2.05
C LEU A 516 -18.54 8.00 -2.31
N PHE A 517 -18.33 8.37 -3.58
CA PHE A 517 -17.77 9.66 -3.98
C PHE A 517 -18.84 10.64 -4.48
N ASP A 518 -19.78 10.17 -5.32
CA ASP A 518 -20.73 11.03 -6.02
C ASP A 518 -22.18 10.87 -5.52
N LYS A 519 -22.52 9.70 -4.97
CA LYS A 519 -23.94 9.29 -4.82
C LYS A 519 -24.42 9.22 -3.39
N MET A 520 -23.52 8.97 -2.43
CA MET A 520 -23.89 8.71 -1.05
C MET A 520 -22.73 8.95 -0.09
N SER A 521 -23.02 9.51 1.10
CA SER A 521 -22.05 9.62 2.18
C SER A 521 -21.76 8.30 2.88
N LEU A 522 -20.56 8.17 3.48
CA LEU A 522 -20.12 6.96 4.17
C LEU A 522 -21.08 6.53 5.29
N GLY A 523 -21.60 7.49 6.07
CA GLY A 523 -22.56 7.20 7.15
C GLY A 523 -23.89 6.64 6.63
N ARG A 524 -24.37 7.14 5.49
CA ARG A 524 -25.58 6.65 4.84
C ARG A 524 -25.36 5.28 4.21
N HIS A 525 -24.19 5.02 3.63
CA HIS A 525 -23.85 3.71 3.07
C HIS A 525 -23.82 2.60 4.12
N LYS A 526 -23.27 2.88 5.31
CA LYS A 526 -23.33 1.95 6.46
C LYS A 526 -24.77 1.62 6.86
N LYS A 527 -25.68 2.61 6.84
CA LYS A 527 -27.12 2.37 7.08
C LYS A 527 -27.74 1.50 5.98
N CYS A 528 -27.33 1.65 4.72
CA CYS A 528 -27.79 0.80 3.62
C CYS A 528 -27.30 -0.65 3.75
N ILE A 529 -26.07 -0.87 4.20
CA ILE A 529 -25.54 -2.20 4.54
C ILE A 529 -26.38 -2.82 5.66
N LEU A 530 -26.58 -2.09 6.76
CA LEU A 530 -27.38 -2.56 7.90
C LEU A 530 -28.83 -2.86 7.48
N PHE A 531 -29.45 -1.97 6.71
CA PHE A 531 -30.79 -2.15 6.18
C PHE A 531 -30.88 -3.41 5.31
N SER A 532 -29.93 -3.63 4.41
CA SER A 532 -29.91 -4.83 3.56
C SER A 532 -29.78 -6.11 4.40
N PHE A 533 -28.91 -6.11 5.40
CA PHE A 533 -28.72 -7.25 6.30
C PHE A 533 -29.97 -7.55 7.13
N VAL A 534 -30.56 -6.54 7.77
CA VAL A 534 -31.78 -6.71 8.59
C VAL A 534 -32.97 -7.11 7.72
N SER A 535 -33.15 -6.50 6.56
CA SER A 535 -34.23 -6.84 5.62
C SER A 535 -34.08 -8.27 5.08
N MET A 536 -32.84 -8.73 4.83
CA MET A 536 -32.56 -10.13 4.47
C MET A 536 -32.94 -11.10 5.58
N LEU A 537 -32.58 -10.81 6.84
CA LEU A 537 -32.94 -11.63 8.01
C LEU A 537 -34.46 -11.66 8.23
N ALA A 538 -35.12 -10.51 8.19
CA ALA A 538 -36.57 -10.38 8.34
C ALA A 538 -37.31 -11.15 7.23
N SER A 539 -36.90 -11.00 5.97
CA SER A 539 -37.48 -11.75 4.84
C SER A 539 -37.29 -13.27 5.01
N THR A 540 -36.12 -13.70 5.48
CA THR A 540 -35.84 -15.12 5.76
C THR A 540 -36.71 -15.66 6.88
N TYR A 541 -36.86 -14.90 7.96
CA TYR A 541 -37.73 -15.26 9.08
C TYR A 541 -39.17 -15.45 8.62
N ILE A 542 -39.72 -14.45 7.92
CA ILE A 542 -41.09 -14.50 7.36
C ILE A 542 -41.22 -15.69 6.39
N LEU A 543 -40.25 -15.91 5.49
CA LEU A 543 -40.24 -17.05 4.58
C LEU A 543 -40.31 -18.40 5.32
N THR A 544 -39.56 -18.55 6.42
CA THR A 544 -39.55 -19.79 7.19
C THR A 544 -40.88 -20.04 7.93
N MET A 545 -41.65 -18.99 8.22
CA MET A 545 -42.99 -19.10 8.81
C MET A 545 -44.01 -19.66 7.82
N PHE A 546 -43.74 -19.65 6.51
CA PHE A 546 -44.63 -20.26 5.51
C PHE A 546 -44.32 -21.74 5.25
N CYS A 547 -43.20 -22.26 5.76
CA CYS A 547 -42.80 -23.65 5.56
C CYS A 547 -43.49 -24.57 6.58
N HIS A 548 -44.31 -25.50 6.13
CA HIS A 548 -45.02 -26.47 6.98
C HIS A 548 -45.22 -27.82 6.26
N GLY A 549 -45.50 -28.87 7.03
CA GLY A 549 -45.77 -30.21 6.49
C GLY A 549 -44.62 -30.72 5.62
N GLU A 550 -44.90 -31.07 4.37
CA GLU A 550 -43.91 -31.58 3.40
C GLU A 550 -42.79 -30.58 3.08
N THR A 551 -42.96 -29.29 3.39
CA THR A 551 -41.97 -28.23 3.12
C THR A 551 -41.17 -27.82 4.35
N GLU A 552 -41.40 -28.44 5.51
CA GLU A 552 -40.80 -28.01 6.78
C GLU A 552 -39.26 -28.04 6.75
N TRP A 553 -38.67 -28.99 6.03
CA TRP A 553 -37.22 -29.09 5.85
C TRP A 553 -36.62 -27.88 5.11
N LEU A 554 -37.39 -27.18 4.28
CA LEU A 554 -36.95 -25.95 3.59
C LEU A 554 -36.62 -24.81 4.56
N LYS A 555 -37.14 -24.84 5.81
CA LYS A 555 -36.75 -23.87 6.86
C LYS A 555 -35.24 -23.86 7.05
N GLN A 556 -34.62 -25.03 7.13
CA GLN A 556 -33.17 -25.16 7.33
C GLN A 556 -32.41 -24.70 6.08
N VAL A 557 -32.92 -25.04 4.89
CA VAL A 557 -32.35 -24.59 3.61
C VAL A 557 -32.33 -23.06 3.53
N PHE A 558 -33.45 -22.38 3.78
CA PHE A 558 -33.52 -20.92 3.72
C PHE A 558 -32.65 -20.23 4.77
N LYS A 559 -32.58 -20.77 5.99
CA LYS A 559 -31.65 -20.27 7.02
C LYS A 559 -30.19 -20.43 6.60
N SER A 560 -29.82 -21.59 6.05
CA SER A 560 -28.46 -21.85 5.56
C SER A 560 -28.11 -20.96 4.38
N TYR A 561 -29.07 -20.66 3.50
CA TYR A 561 -28.90 -19.74 2.38
C TYR A 561 -28.62 -18.32 2.85
N CYS A 562 -29.41 -17.81 3.79
CA CYS A 562 -29.21 -16.48 4.38
C CYS A 562 -27.82 -16.36 5.06
N LEU A 563 -27.41 -17.38 5.80
CA LEU A 563 -26.07 -17.45 6.38
C LEU A 563 -24.99 -17.49 5.30
N GLY A 564 -25.16 -18.32 4.27
CA GLY A 564 -24.23 -18.44 3.15
C GLY A 564 -24.07 -17.14 2.38
N LEU A 565 -25.17 -16.41 2.12
CA LEU A 565 -25.15 -15.08 1.50
C LEU A 565 -24.35 -14.08 2.35
N SER A 566 -24.54 -14.12 3.67
CA SER A 566 -23.79 -13.26 4.60
C SER A 566 -22.29 -13.56 4.56
N ILE A 567 -21.91 -14.85 4.57
CA ILE A 567 -20.50 -15.27 4.47
C ILE A 567 -19.91 -14.85 3.12
N ILE A 568 -20.61 -15.08 2.01
CA ILE A 568 -20.18 -14.69 0.66
C ILE A 568 -19.96 -13.17 0.58
N ALA A 569 -20.90 -12.38 1.09
CA ALA A 569 -20.82 -10.91 1.06
C ALA A 569 -19.60 -10.39 1.82
N ILE A 570 -19.25 -10.99 2.96
CA ILE A 570 -18.10 -10.59 3.78
C ILE A 570 -16.77 -11.09 3.20
N THR A 571 -16.76 -12.30 2.63
CA THR A 571 -15.52 -12.97 2.19
C THR A 571 -15.11 -12.67 0.76
N TYR A 572 -16.03 -12.19 -0.10
CA TYR A 572 -15.74 -11.97 -1.52
C TYR A 572 -14.56 -11.03 -1.76
N THR A 573 -14.58 -9.82 -1.19
CA THR A 573 -13.53 -8.81 -1.45
C THR A 573 -12.15 -9.27 -0.94
N PRO A 574 -12.02 -9.80 0.29
CA PRO A 574 -10.76 -10.42 0.73
C PRO A 574 -10.28 -11.55 -0.19
N LEU A 575 -11.19 -12.41 -0.67
CA LEU A 575 -10.83 -13.51 -1.57
C LEU A 575 -10.48 -13.02 -2.99
N LYS A 576 -11.11 -11.94 -3.47
CA LYS A 576 -10.72 -11.25 -4.72
C LYS A 576 -9.25 -10.86 -4.66
N TYR A 577 -8.78 -10.39 -3.51
CA TYR A 577 -7.41 -9.88 -3.34
C TYR A 577 -6.33 -10.96 -3.33
N ILE A 578 -6.72 -12.23 -3.17
CA ILE A 578 -5.82 -13.40 -3.21
C ILE A 578 -6.19 -14.38 -4.34
N ALA A 579 -6.78 -13.87 -5.42
CA ALA A 579 -7.15 -14.58 -6.65
C ALA A 579 -8.24 -15.66 -6.50
N LEU A 580 -8.90 -15.74 -5.34
CA LEU A 580 -9.97 -16.69 -5.04
C LEU A 580 -11.38 -16.11 -5.23
N GLY A 581 -11.50 -14.85 -5.65
CA GLY A 581 -12.79 -14.19 -5.96
C GLY A 581 -13.72 -15.00 -6.88
N PRO A 582 -13.23 -15.56 -8.01
CA PRO A 582 -14.08 -16.37 -8.90
C PRO A 582 -14.64 -17.62 -8.22
N LEU A 583 -13.89 -18.24 -7.30
CA LEU A 583 -14.35 -19.42 -6.57
C LEU A 583 -15.50 -19.08 -5.62
N ASN A 584 -15.36 -17.99 -4.86
CA ASN A 584 -16.42 -17.47 -4.00
C ASN A 584 -17.70 -17.18 -4.81
N PHE A 585 -17.54 -16.56 -5.99
CA PHE A 585 -18.67 -16.24 -6.86
C PHE A 585 -19.34 -17.49 -7.45
N VAL A 586 -18.58 -18.55 -7.78
CA VAL A 586 -19.16 -19.83 -8.21
C VAL A 586 -20.01 -20.46 -7.10
N PHE A 587 -19.54 -20.43 -5.84
CA PHE A 587 -20.35 -20.89 -4.70
C PHE A 587 -21.66 -20.11 -4.58
N TYR A 588 -21.61 -18.78 -4.76
CA TYR A 588 -22.80 -17.94 -4.78
C TYR A 588 -23.83 -18.37 -5.84
N ILE A 589 -23.38 -18.65 -7.06
CA ILE A 589 -24.25 -19.11 -8.15
C ILE A 589 -24.93 -20.44 -7.79
N PHE A 590 -24.14 -21.46 -7.43
CA PHE A 590 -24.66 -22.79 -7.12
C PHE A 590 -25.59 -22.79 -5.91
N MET A 591 -25.23 -22.04 -4.87
CA MET A 591 -26.05 -21.93 -3.66
C MET A 591 -27.41 -21.28 -3.98
N THR A 592 -27.41 -20.16 -4.70
CA THR A 592 -28.64 -19.46 -5.10
C THR A 592 -29.51 -20.37 -5.96
N MET A 593 -28.94 -20.97 -7.01
CA MET A 593 -29.66 -21.91 -7.87
C MET A 593 -30.26 -23.09 -7.11
N SER A 594 -29.51 -23.68 -6.18
CA SER A 594 -29.94 -24.86 -5.42
C SER A 594 -31.16 -24.54 -4.59
N VAL A 595 -31.20 -23.38 -3.94
CA VAL A 595 -32.32 -22.98 -3.06
C VAL A 595 -33.59 -22.73 -3.88
N TYR A 596 -33.46 -22.09 -5.04
CA TYR A 596 -34.59 -21.95 -5.98
C TYR A 596 -35.04 -23.32 -6.51
N TYR A 597 -34.12 -24.23 -6.83
CA TYR A 597 -34.47 -25.59 -7.25
C TYR A 597 -35.24 -26.34 -6.15
N CYS A 598 -34.77 -26.27 -4.90
CA CYS A 598 -35.46 -26.84 -3.75
C CYS A 598 -36.87 -26.25 -3.57
N LEU A 599 -37.04 -24.94 -3.77
CA LEU A 599 -38.36 -24.31 -3.72
C LEU A 599 -39.28 -24.86 -4.83
N PHE A 600 -38.81 -25.00 -6.07
CA PHE A 600 -39.66 -25.45 -7.19
C PHE A 600 -39.96 -26.94 -7.20
N THR A 601 -39.10 -27.76 -6.60
CA THR A 601 -39.22 -29.23 -6.62
C THR A 601 -39.60 -29.84 -5.29
N ASN A 602 -39.49 -29.10 -4.19
CA ASN A 602 -39.54 -29.62 -2.82
C ASN A 602 -38.60 -30.82 -2.59
N HIS A 603 -37.47 -30.87 -3.31
CA HIS A 603 -36.43 -31.88 -3.19
C HIS A 603 -35.03 -31.26 -3.22
N LEU A 604 -34.04 -31.98 -2.71
CA LEU A 604 -32.64 -31.58 -2.86
C LEU A 604 -32.20 -31.64 -4.35
N PRO A 605 -31.16 -30.87 -4.73
CA PRO A 605 -30.62 -30.91 -6.09
C PRO A 605 -30.30 -32.34 -6.56
N ASP A 606 -30.84 -32.71 -7.72
CA ASP A 606 -30.70 -34.06 -8.29
C ASP A 606 -29.59 -34.15 -9.35
N LYS A 607 -29.48 -35.31 -10.01
CA LYS A 607 -28.50 -35.50 -11.09
C LYS A 607 -28.66 -34.49 -12.23
N TRP A 608 -29.89 -34.10 -12.56
CA TRP A 608 -30.16 -33.18 -13.67
C TRP A 608 -29.75 -31.76 -13.30
N PHE A 609 -29.95 -31.36 -12.04
CA PHE A 609 -29.39 -30.13 -11.51
C PHE A 609 -27.87 -30.09 -11.68
N ILE A 610 -27.15 -31.13 -11.26
CA ILE A 610 -25.69 -31.20 -11.34
C ILE A 610 -25.18 -31.17 -12.79
N VAL A 611 -25.92 -31.78 -13.72
CA VAL A 611 -25.56 -31.83 -15.14
C VAL A 611 -25.74 -30.48 -15.83
N TYR A 612 -26.84 -29.77 -15.57
CA TYR A 612 -27.21 -28.56 -16.33
C TYR A 612 -26.81 -27.24 -15.67
N SER A 613 -26.58 -27.20 -14.35
CA SER A 613 -26.15 -25.99 -13.65
C SER A 613 -24.72 -25.49 -13.96
N PRO A 614 -23.71 -26.33 -14.32
CA PRO A 614 -22.37 -25.84 -14.60
C PRO A 614 -22.29 -24.83 -15.75
N LEU A 615 -23.21 -24.90 -16.72
CA LEU A 615 -23.20 -23.98 -17.86
C LEU A 615 -23.44 -22.53 -17.45
N VAL A 616 -24.38 -22.27 -16.52
CA VAL A 616 -24.64 -20.91 -16.04
C VAL A 616 -23.50 -20.40 -15.16
N ALA A 617 -22.92 -21.30 -14.35
CA ALA A 617 -21.74 -20.96 -13.55
C ALA A 617 -20.57 -20.55 -14.47
N LEU A 618 -20.31 -21.30 -15.53
CA LEU A 618 -19.28 -21.00 -16.51
C LEU A 618 -19.57 -19.67 -17.24
N PHE A 619 -20.82 -19.44 -17.63
CA PHE A 619 -21.24 -18.18 -18.27
C PHE A 619 -20.95 -16.97 -17.37
N ILE A 620 -21.56 -16.89 -16.19
CA ILE A 620 -21.46 -15.66 -15.38
C ILE A 620 -20.06 -15.50 -14.80
N THR A 621 -19.37 -16.59 -14.42
CA THR A 621 -17.97 -16.50 -13.98
C THR A 621 -17.05 -16.01 -15.10
N THR A 622 -17.32 -16.34 -16.37
CA THR A 622 -16.57 -15.77 -17.50
C THR A 622 -16.80 -14.26 -17.62
N CYS A 623 -18.03 -13.79 -17.41
CA CYS A 623 -18.33 -12.35 -17.35
C CYS A 623 -17.58 -11.65 -16.20
N LEU A 624 -17.52 -12.27 -15.01
CA LEU A 624 -16.77 -11.75 -13.86
C LEU A 624 -15.27 -11.66 -14.14
N ILE A 625 -14.66 -12.73 -14.65
CA ILE A 625 -13.23 -12.78 -15.00
C ILE A 625 -12.91 -11.76 -16.11
N SER A 626 -13.84 -11.57 -17.05
CA SER A 626 -13.72 -10.50 -18.06
C SER A 626 -13.71 -9.11 -17.41
N GLY A 627 -14.48 -8.91 -16.33
CA GLY A 627 -14.44 -7.71 -15.50
C GLY A 627 -13.06 -7.49 -14.89
N TYR A 628 -12.48 -8.50 -14.25
CA TYR A 628 -11.12 -8.41 -13.67
C TYR A 628 -10.03 -8.15 -14.71
N HIS A 629 -10.23 -8.56 -15.97
CA HIS A 629 -9.26 -8.25 -17.03
C HIS A 629 -9.23 -6.76 -17.36
N ARG A 630 -10.41 -6.12 -17.35
CA ARG A 630 -10.54 -4.68 -17.61
C ARG A 630 -9.81 -3.86 -16.55
N ASP A 631 -9.91 -4.29 -15.30
CA ASP A 631 -9.38 -3.56 -14.13
C ASP A 631 -7.96 -3.99 -13.75
N ILE A 632 -7.31 -4.82 -14.57
CA ILE A 632 -6.02 -5.47 -14.26
C ILE A 632 -4.91 -4.48 -13.90
N ASP A 633 -4.85 -3.33 -14.59
CA ASP A 633 -3.79 -2.35 -14.39
C ASP A 633 -4.01 -1.53 -13.11
N ASP A 634 -5.27 -1.24 -12.76
CA ASP A 634 -5.61 -0.45 -11.58
C ASP A 634 -5.59 -1.31 -10.29
N ASP A 635 -6.16 -2.53 -10.35
CA ASP A 635 -6.06 -3.51 -9.27
C ASP A 635 -4.58 -3.83 -8.94
N ALA A 636 -3.72 -3.96 -9.97
CA ALA A 636 -2.29 -4.24 -9.76
C ALA A 636 -1.54 -3.08 -9.09
N LYS A 637 -1.88 -1.82 -9.41
CA LYS A 637 -1.29 -0.64 -8.73
C LYS A 637 -1.68 -0.59 -7.27
N ALA A 638 -2.89 -1.03 -6.94
CA ALA A 638 -3.42 -1.10 -5.58
C ALA A 638 -2.89 -2.30 -4.77
N GLY A 639 -2.01 -3.15 -5.36
CA GLY A 639 -1.44 -4.31 -4.69
C GLY A 639 -2.38 -5.52 -4.58
N ILE A 640 -3.51 -5.51 -5.30
CA ILE A 640 -4.46 -6.62 -5.35
C ILE A 640 -3.89 -7.73 -6.24
N ILE A 641 -4.01 -8.99 -5.82
CA ILE A 641 -3.60 -10.15 -6.61
C ILE A 641 -4.85 -10.88 -7.10
N THR A 642 -5.42 -10.46 -8.23
CA THR A 642 -6.53 -11.19 -8.88
C THR A 642 -6.02 -12.34 -9.75
N LEU A 643 -6.90 -13.29 -10.10
CA LEU A 643 -6.57 -14.38 -11.02
C LEU A 643 -5.99 -13.88 -12.35
N ASN A 644 -6.52 -12.75 -12.83
CA ASN A 644 -6.11 -12.14 -14.09
C ASN A 644 -4.71 -11.54 -14.00
N ILE A 645 -4.35 -10.98 -12.85
CA ILE A 645 -3.01 -10.46 -12.56
C ILE A 645 -2.00 -11.60 -12.51
N LEU A 646 -2.33 -12.72 -11.84
CA LEU A 646 -1.47 -13.92 -11.80
C LEU A 646 -1.19 -14.49 -13.18
N LEU A 647 -2.20 -14.54 -14.06
CA LEU A 647 -2.04 -15.01 -15.43
C LEU A 647 -1.27 -14.01 -16.30
N GLY A 648 -1.36 -12.71 -15.96
CA GLY A 648 -0.88 -11.60 -16.76
C GLY A 648 -1.83 -11.24 -17.92
N LYS A 649 -1.76 -10.00 -18.40
CA LYS A 649 -2.72 -9.41 -19.36
C LYS A 649 -2.96 -10.28 -20.61
N LYS A 650 -1.90 -10.78 -21.26
CA LYS A 650 -2.01 -11.62 -22.46
C LYS A 650 -2.67 -12.98 -22.18
N ASN A 651 -2.28 -13.67 -21.11
CA ASN A 651 -2.84 -15.00 -20.82
C ASN A 651 -4.23 -14.90 -20.19
N SER A 652 -4.55 -13.79 -19.52
CA SER A 652 -5.90 -13.51 -19.04
C SER A 652 -6.91 -13.46 -20.18
N ILE A 653 -6.60 -12.82 -21.32
CA ILE A 653 -7.45 -12.84 -22.51
C ILE A 653 -7.60 -14.28 -23.05
N ARG A 654 -6.48 -15.02 -23.17
CA ARG A 654 -6.51 -16.41 -23.63
C ARG A 654 -7.39 -17.29 -22.73
N PHE A 655 -7.33 -17.06 -21.42
CA PHE A 655 -8.12 -17.77 -20.43
C PHE A 655 -9.62 -17.45 -20.56
N ILE A 656 -10.00 -16.19 -20.79
CA ILE A 656 -11.39 -15.81 -21.06
C ILE A 656 -11.92 -16.55 -22.29
N PHE A 657 -11.18 -16.55 -23.41
CA PHE A 657 -11.60 -17.27 -24.62
C PHE A 657 -11.59 -18.79 -24.44
N PHE A 658 -10.72 -19.33 -23.60
CA PHE A 658 -10.75 -20.73 -23.21
C PHE A 658 -12.04 -21.08 -22.45
N LEU A 659 -12.48 -20.24 -21.49
CA LEU A 659 -13.75 -20.46 -20.79
C LEU A 659 -14.96 -20.34 -21.74
N LEU A 660 -14.92 -19.40 -22.70
CA LEU A 660 -15.93 -19.30 -23.75
C LEU A 660 -15.94 -20.55 -24.64
N PHE A 661 -14.78 -21.09 -24.99
CA PHE A 661 -14.70 -22.37 -25.70
C PHE A 661 -15.32 -23.50 -24.88
N CYS A 662 -14.97 -23.63 -23.59
CA CYS A 662 -15.56 -24.62 -22.69
C CYS A 662 -17.08 -24.51 -22.59
N TYR A 663 -17.64 -23.28 -22.61
CA TYR A 663 -19.08 -23.05 -22.61
C TYR A 663 -19.76 -23.69 -23.83
N HIS A 664 -19.22 -23.45 -25.03
CA HIS A 664 -19.78 -24.05 -26.25
C HIS A 664 -19.52 -25.56 -26.33
N ALA A 665 -18.34 -26.01 -25.91
CA ALA A 665 -18.00 -27.42 -25.86
C ALA A 665 -18.95 -28.19 -24.93
N LEU A 666 -19.30 -27.62 -23.78
CA LEU A 666 -20.27 -28.20 -22.85
C LEU A 666 -21.67 -28.27 -23.46
N ILE A 667 -22.13 -27.21 -24.16
CA ILE A 667 -23.41 -27.25 -24.90
C ILE A 667 -23.44 -28.38 -25.92
N VAL A 668 -22.40 -28.49 -26.75
CA VAL A 668 -22.31 -29.52 -27.79
C VAL A 668 -22.28 -30.90 -27.15
N PHE A 669 -21.49 -31.08 -26.08
CA PHE A 669 -21.42 -32.34 -25.34
C PHE A 669 -22.78 -32.73 -24.76
N LEU A 670 -23.44 -31.84 -24.02
CA LEU A 670 -24.74 -32.10 -23.40
C LEU A 670 -25.81 -32.39 -24.47
N SER A 671 -25.79 -31.64 -25.56
CA SER A 671 -26.72 -31.83 -26.67
C SER A 671 -26.56 -33.20 -27.32
N LEU A 672 -25.34 -33.63 -27.65
CA LEU A 672 -25.09 -34.93 -28.29
C LEU A 672 -25.32 -36.09 -27.32
N HIS A 673 -24.81 -35.99 -26.09
CA HIS A 673 -24.89 -37.05 -25.09
C HIS A 673 -26.34 -37.34 -24.66
N TYR A 674 -27.13 -36.29 -24.39
CA TYR A 674 -28.54 -36.43 -24.00
C TYR A 674 -29.51 -36.35 -25.18
N ARG A 675 -29.00 -36.35 -26.42
CA ARG A 675 -29.79 -36.24 -27.67
C ARG A 675 -30.73 -35.03 -27.69
N ASN A 676 -30.35 -33.95 -27.00
CA ASN A 676 -31.05 -32.68 -26.98
C ASN A 676 -30.57 -31.78 -28.11
N TYR A 677 -30.85 -32.15 -29.36
CA TYR A 677 -30.41 -31.39 -30.54
C TYR A 677 -30.90 -29.94 -30.61
N PRO A 678 -32.11 -29.58 -30.12
CA PRO A 678 -32.53 -28.17 -30.02
C PRO A 678 -31.53 -27.29 -29.27
N MET A 679 -30.79 -27.86 -28.32
CA MET A 679 -29.73 -27.16 -27.58
C MET A 679 -28.59 -26.68 -28.49
N LEU A 680 -28.31 -27.30 -29.64
CA LEU A 680 -27.28 -26.82 -30.58
C LEU A 680 -27.59 -25.44 -31.15
N VAL A 681 -28.87 -25.08 -31.28
CA VAL A 681 -29.30 -23.76 -31.75
C VAL A 681 -28.77 -22.67 -30.82
N SER A 682 -28.65 -22.94 -29.51
CA SER A 682 -28.04 -21.99 -28.56
C SER A 682 -26.62 -21.62 -28.95
N ALA A 683 -25.76 -22.62 -29.18
CA ALA A 683 -24.38 -22.41 -29.60
C ALA A 683 -24.28 -21.70 -30.96
N MET A 684 -25.14 -22.04 -31.93
CA MET A 684 -25.13 -21.40 -33.24
C MET A 684 -25.43 -19.90 -33.16
N VAL A 685 -26.27 -19.46 -32.22
CA VAL A 685 -26.63 -18.05 -32.04
C VAL A 685 -25.50 -17.26 -31.35
N SER A 686 -24.78 -17.86 -30.40
CA SER A 686 -23.70 -17.15 -29.69
C SER A 686 -22.37 -17.12 -30.45
N ILE A 687 -22.02 -18.15 -31.22
CA ILE A 687 -20.71 -18.25 -31.88
C ILE A 687 -20.37 -17.01 -32.72
N PRO A 688 -21.24 -16.49 -33.62
CA PRO A 688 -20.94 -15.29 -34.40
C PRO A 688 -20.67 -14.07 -33.51
N LYS A 689 -21.41 -13.94 -32.41
CA LYS A 689 -21.25 -12.84 -31.46
C LYS A 689 -19.94 -12.95 -30.70
N VAL A 690 -19.58 -14.14 -30.24
CA VAL A 690 -18.30 -14.41 -29.56
C VAL A 690 -17.12 -14.18 -30.50
N VAL A 691 -17.25 -14.53 -31.78
CA VAL A 691 -16.24 -14.21 -32.81
C VAL A 691 -16.08 -12.70 -32.97
N ASN A 692 -17.18 -11.92 -32.92
CA ASN A 692 -17.08 -10.46 -32.93
C ASN A 692 -16.37 -9.91 -31.68
N VAL A 693 -16.64 -10.46 -30.50
CA VAL A 693 -15.90 -10.12 -29.27
C VAL A 693 -14.42 -10.46 -29.41
N TYR A 694 -14.08 -11.61 -30.00
CA TYR A 694 -12.69 -11.99 -30.29
C TYR A 694 -12.00 -11.00 -31.21
N LYS A 695 -12.65 -10.60 -32.31
CA LYS A 695 -12.10 -9.61 -33.25
C LYS A 695 -11.84 -8.28 -32.56
N ASP A 696 -12.77 -7.79 -31.75
CA ASP A 696 -12.61 -6.53 -31.04
C ASP A 696 -11.47 -6.59 -30.00
N VAL A 697 -11.44 -7.65 -29.18
CA VAL A 697 -10.48 -7.75 -28.07
C VAL A 697 -9.08 -8.12 -28.55
N VAL A 698 -8.97 -9.10 -29.45
CA VAL A 698 -7.67 -9.67 -29.86
C VAL A 698 -7.07 -8.93 -31.04
N LEU A 699 -7.88 -8.55 -32.04
CA LEU A 699 -7.36 -7.90 -33.25
C LEU A 699 -7.29 -6.37 -33.11
N LYS A 700 -8.31 -5.75 -32.49
CA LYS A 700 -8.35 -4.29 -32.31
C LYS A 700 -7.80 -3.81 -30.97
N GLY A 701 -7.58 -4.72 -30.02
CA GLY A 701 -7.11 -4.38 -28.66
C GLY A 701 -8.15 -3.65 -27.81
N ASP A 702 -9.43 -3.66 -28.20
CA ASP A 702 -10.49 -2.99 -27.45
C ASP A 702 -10.99 -3.89 -26.32
N THR A 703 -10.37 -3.73 -25.15
CA THR A 703 -10.76 -4.42 -23.91
C THR A 703 -11.82 -3.66 -23.11
N LYS A 704 -12.25 -2.47 -23.56
CA LYS A 704 -13.28 -1.69 -22.84
C LYS A 704 -14.59 -2.47 -22.85
N MET A 705 -15.21 -2.56 -21.67
CA MET A 705 -16.50 -3.24 -21.48
C MET A 705 -16.53 -4.72 -21.95
N ILE A 706 -15.40 -5.41 -21.98
CA ILE A 706 -15.32 -6.83 -22.39
C ILE A 706 -16.32 -7.73 -21.62
N HIS A 707 -16.58 -7.44 -20.35
CA HIS A 707 -17.58 -8.14 -19.53
C HIS A 707 -19.01 -7.97 -20.07
N LEU A 708 -19.41 -6.75 -20.46
CA LEU A 708 -20.73 -6.51 -21.08
C LEU A 708 -20.81 -7.14 -22.47
N LYS A 709 -19.78 -6.99 -23.30
CA LYS A 709 -19.73 -7.62 -24.63
C LYS A 709 -19.90 -9.14 -24.53
N THR A 710 -19.26 -9.76 -23.53
CA THR A 710 -19.39 -11.20 -23.23
C THR A 710 -20.80 -11.56 -22.77
N LEU A 711 -21.38 -10.76 -21.86
CA LEU A 711 -22.76 -10.94 -21.40
C LEU A 711 -23.75 -10.92 -22.57
N TYR A 712 -23.72 -9.86 -23.39
CA TYR A 712 -24.61 -9.72 -24.55
C TYR A 712 -24.44 -10.81 -25.60
N ALA A 713 -23.21 -11.32 -25.78
CA ALA A 713 -22.94 -12.39 -26.73
C ALA A 713 -23.60 -13.72 -26.31
N LEU A 714 -23.61 -14.02 -25.02
CA LEU A 714 -24.04 -15.31 -24.49
C LEU A 714 -25.50 -15.35 -24.03
N THR A 715 -26.10 -14.22 -23.60
CA THR A 715 -27.48 -14.21 -23.08
C THR A 715 -28.51 -14.88 -24.00
N PRO A 716 -28.54 -14.64 -25.33
CA PRO A 716 -29.53 -15.28 -26.21
C PRO A 716 -29.31 -16.79 -26.34
N SER A 717 -28.05 -17.23 -26.43
CA SER A 717 -27.69 -18.67 -26.40
C SER A 717 -28.20 -19.29 -25.10
N TYR A 718 -27.91 -18.64 -23.99
CA TYR A 718 -28.31 -19.12 -22.67
C TYR A 718 -29.83 -19.28 -22.51
N LEU A 719 -30.63 -18.32 -22.99
CA LEU A 719 -32.10 -18.43 -22.96
C LEU A 719 -32.60 -19.61 -23.82
N LEU A 720 -32.02 -19.82 -24.99
CA LEU A 720 -32.33 -20.98 -25.85
C LEU A 720 -31.90 -22.31 -25.20
N TYR A 721 -30.78 -22.31 -24.48
CA TYR A 721 -30.34 -23.45 -23.68
C TYR A 721 -31.39 -23.80 -22.61
N CYS A 722 -31.84 -22.83 -21.82
CA CYS A 722 -32.91 -23.03 -20.83
C CYS A 722 -34.20 -23.54 -21.46
N ALA A 723 -34.63 -22.96 -22.59
CA ALA A 723 -35.79 -23.44 -23.35
C ALA A 723 -35.62 -24.89 -23.82
N SER A 724 -34.42 -25.28 -24.29
CA SER A 724 -34.14 -26.64 -24.73
C SER A 724 -34.21 -27.67 -23.59
N ILE A 725 -33.87 -27.28 -22.36
CA ILE A 725 -34.02 -28.15 -21.18
C ILE A 725 -35.50 -28.43 -20.92
N ILE A 726 -36.36 -27.42 -21.05
CA ILE A 726 -37.81 -27.56 -20.85
C ILE A 726 -38.43 -28.48 -21.91
N CYS A 727 -37.99 -28.38 -23.17
CA CYS A 727 -38.55 -29.16 -24.27
C CYS A 727 -38.29 -30.66 -24.16
N ILE A 728 -37.28 -31.09 -23.40
CA ILE A 728 -36.98 -32.50 -23.20
C ILE A 728 -37.38 -32.89 -21.79
N ARG A 729 -38.56 -33.50 -21.67
CA ARG A 729 -38.92 -34.24 -20.45
C ARG A 729 -37.93 -35.38 -20.29
N TYR A 730 -37.03 -35.26 -19.33
CA TYR A 730 -36.13 -36.33 -18.94
C TYR A 730 -36.97 -37.38 -18.19
N LYS A 731 -37.31 -38.48 -18.88
CA LYS A 731 -37.92 -39.66 -18.25
C LYS A 731 -36.85 -40.53 -17.60
#